data_AF-A0A9W8BAZ5-F1
#
_entry.id   AF-A0A9W8BAZ5-F1
#
_cell.length_a   1.000
_cell.length_b   1.000
_cell.length_c   1.000
_cell.angle_alpha   90.00
_cell.angle_beta   90.00
_cell.angle_gamma   90.00
#
_symmetry.space_group_name_H-M   'P 1'
#
loop_
_entity.id
_entity.type
_entity.pdbx_description
1 polymer ?
#
loop_
_entity_poly.entity_id
_entity_poly.type
_entity_poly.pdbx_seq_one_letter_code
_entity_poly.pdbx_strand_id
1 'polypeptide(L)'
;MAMAQDIPATSAVLFDECTQLQQQVLELQATIERNRLNFQETLTKAHEESDRLRLLNAQWQAKHREQLIRADDQRRLCEQRLDTILQSKSDAPPQPVLKLSAPLQLHPAWAEPPIADASHQSMVEWLALNDARFEQAHRDLEASCSEAAQGQRQAQLLQGAVDERDAQIRKLQRQLGQWLLSPHSRQHSETRTRQLEEQLLYFQQHYSQLEDQLAKAHEEAQQAHTTHARKSQAWVDHMQRYEHRQDQMRDQLLQLERLVTELEKQPLLNTAAMVAPSTGPFRHSGADEPASSLENLRSQLQAVETDRDNLRHLYEQTLREVRVLQAQLRSKPTAVRTPQSAPGSAAASPALGQANLRSSSPAGDTPLRTGSSGTQPPPTGSEYALVLGDVRAVIEYLHNRLRPSPARSSVPVCLASATRPLADLLHRLDRHLSDQEATFTVTQQDRLAETTQALSDLRTRYWTISDDYQRIRQELEQLKPSKATKAPSLASEGPPLRQRLDALLAQHQALTQDHAKLDVTLRNAIQEVEKLRELLDSAERQNRSLKAFTNELERENQQYRNELTNVKQRNQTMITSIASLEAVSAQVKELSDLQDLLRATELSKDEYKRHALELARDVEQFQAMVRQLEIERDGLAVQVKSRAHRLQREQQQERRL
;
A
#
# COMPACT_ATOMS: atom_id res chain seq x y z
N MET A 1 15.89 51.88 -74.94
CA MET A 1 17.07 51.76 -74.05
C MET A 1 16.85 52.68 -72.86
N ALA A 2 17.06 52.34 -71.60
CA ALA A 2 17.31 51.08 -70.90
C ALA A 2 17.34 51.51 -69.41
N MET A 3 16.24 51.33 -68.66
CA MET A 3 16.22 51.50 -67.20
C MET A 3 15.20 50.52 -66.62
N ALA A 4 15.51 49.23 -66.73
CA ALA A 4 14.91 48.22 -65.89
C ALA A 4 15.77 48.19 -64.62
N GLN A 5 15.22 48.74 -63.53
CA GLN A 5 15.85 48.79 -62.23
C GLN A 5 15.87 47.38 -61.65
N ASP A 6 17.07 46.87 -61.39
CA ASP A 6 17.33 45.64 -60.64
C ASP A 6 16.73 45.76 -59.24
N ILE A 7 15.59 45.10 -59.03
CA ILE A 7 15.06 44.86 -57.68
C ILE A 7 16.03 43.88 -57.01
N PRO A 8 16.65 44.26 -55.88
CA PRO A 8 17.73 43.47 -55.30
C PRO A 8 17.20 42.11 -54.81
N ALA A 9 17.97 41.06 -55.13
CA ALA A 9 17.70 39.66 -54.76
C ALA A 9 17.43 39.42 -53.26
N THR A 10 17.75 40.39 -52.41
CA THR A 10 17.44 40.39 -50.98
C THR A 10 15.95 40.45 -50.66
N SER A 11 15.09 41.00 -51.52
CA SER A 11 13.64 41.03 -51.25
C SER A 11 12.97 39.66 -51.39
N ALA A 12 13.49 38.80 -52.28
CA ALA A 12 12.97 37.45 -52.47
C ALA A 12 13.27 36.56 -51.26
N VAL A 13 14.48 36.66 -50.70
CA VAL A 13 14.89 35.89 -49.50
C VAL A 13 14.03 36.27 -48.29
N LEU A 14 13.73 37.56 -48.09
CA LEU A 14 12.87 38.01 -47.00
C LEU A 14 11.42 37.52 -47.17
N PHE A 15 10.92 37.42 -48.40
CA PHE A 15 9.59 36.90 -48.68
C PHE A 15 9.50 35.39 -48.38
N ASP A 16 10.53 34.63 -48.72
CA ASP A 16 10.63 33.20 -48.41
C ASP A 16 10.74 32.96 -46.89
N GLU A 17 11.52 33.78 -46.17
CA GLU A 17 11.60 33.71 -44.70
C GLU A 17 10.25 34.09 -44.04
N CYS A 18 9.55 35.11 -44.54
CA CYS A 18 8.23 35.50 -44.03
C CYS A 18 7.17 34.41 -44.27
N THR A 19 7.16 33.77 -45.45
CA THR A 19 6.24 32.67 -45.73
C THR A 19 6.54 31.44 -44.89
N GLN A 20 7.82 31.12 -44.66
CA GLN A 20 8.23 30.04 -43.76
C GLN A 20 7.80 30.30 -42.30
N LEU A 21 8.00 31.52 -41.80
CA LEU A 21 7.54 31.90 -40.46
C LEU A 21 6.02 31.86 -40.33
N GLN A 22 5.29 32.32 -41.36
CA GLN A 22 3.83 32.24 -41.39
C GLN A 22 3.35 30.79 -41.33
N GLN A 23 4.02 29.88 -42.05
CA GLN A 23 3.69 28.46 -42.02
C GLN A 23 3.97 27.83 -40.65
N GLN A 24 5.09 28.18 -40.01
CA GLN A 24 5.39 27.74 -38.64
C GLN A 24 4.36 28.23 -37.62
N VAL A 25 3.87 29.47 -37.74
CA VAL A 25 2.81 30.00 -36.87
C VAL A 25 1.50 29.22 -37.05
N LEU A 26 1.12 28.88 -38.28
CA LEU A 26 -0.07 28.08 -38.55
C LEU A 26 0.06 26.65 -38.00
N GLU A 27 1.24 26.03 -38.11
CA GLU A 27 1.51 24.70 -37.53
C GLU A 27 1.46 24.71 -36.00
N LEU A 28 2.03 25.74 -35.36
CA LEU A 28 1.94 25.93 -33.91
C LEU A 28 0.48 26.15 -33.47
N GLN A 29 -0.28 26.95 -34.21
CA GLN A 29 -1.70 27.18 -33.91
C GLN A 29 -2.52 25.88 -34.01
N ALA A 30 -2.30 25.08 -35.06
CA ALA A 30 -2.95 23.77 -35.21
C ALA A 30 -2.56 22.80 -34.08
N THR A 31 -1.31 22.85 -33.61
CA THR A 31 -0.83 22.02 -32.49
C THR A 31 -1.48 22.44 -31.18
N ILE A 32 -1.61 23.75 -30.93
CA ILE A 32 -2.30 24.30 -29.75
C ILE A 32 -3.78 23.88 -29.75
N GLU A 33 -4.46 23.98 -30.89
CA GLU A 33 -5.87 23.57 -31.01
C GLU A 33 -6.04 22.07 -30.78
N ARG A 34 -5.16 21.23 -31.33
CA ARG A 34 -5.17 19.78 -31.08
C ARG A 34 -4.93 19.46 -29.61
N ASN A 35 -3.98 20.12 -28.95
CA ASN A 35 -3.73 19.94 -27.52
C ASN A 35 -4.92 20.39 -26.67
N ARG A 36 -5.59 21.49 -27.05
CA ARG A 36 -6.81 21.98 -26.39
C ARG A 36 -7.94 20.95 -26.48
N LEU A 37 -8.15 20.36 -27.66
CA LEU A 37 -9.17 19.32 -27.87
C LEU A 37 -8.85 18.04 -27.08
N ASN A 38 -7.60 17.59 -27.09
CA ASN A 38 -7.18 16.44 -26.29
C ASN A 38 -7.39 16.67 -24.78
N PHE A 39 -7.07 17.86 -24.28
CA PHE A 39 -7.30 18.22 -22.89
C PHE A 39 -8.80 18.29 -22.53
N GLN A 40 -9.62 18.75 -23.47
CA GLN A 40 -11.08 18.75 -23.29
C GLN A 40 -11.63 17.32 -23.22
N GLU A 41 -11.12 16.40 -24.05
CA GLU A 41 -11.51 14.99 -24.04
C GLU A 41 -11.10 14.27 -22.74
N THR A 42 -9.89 14.55 -22.22
CA THR A 42 -9.45 13.98 -20.93
C THR A 42 -10.28 14.52 -19.78
N LEU A 43 -10.64 15.81 -19.78
CA LEU A 43 -11.55 16.38 -18.79
C LEU A 43 -12.94 15.73 -18.83
N THR A 44 -13.50 15.47 -20.01
CA THR A 44 -14.81 14.80 -20.11
C THR A 44 -14.74 13.37 -19.59
N LYS A 45 -13.68 12.62 -19.90
CA LYS A 45 -13.48 11.25 -19.38
C LYS A 45 -13.34 11.24 -17.85
N ALA A 46 -12.58 12.18 -17.29
CA ALA A 46 -12.44 12.33 -15.84
C ALA A 46 -13.77 12.67 -15.15
N HIS A 47 -14.63 13.48 -15.78
CA HIS A 47 -15.97 13.77 -15.25
C HIS A 47 -16.87 12.53 -15.28
N GLU A 48 -16.88 11.79 -16.39
CA GLU A 48 -17.65 10.53 -16.51
C GLU A 48 -17.21 9.50 -15.47
N GLU A 49 -15.90 9.38 -15.22
CA GLU A 49 -15.36 8.48 -14.21
C GLU A 49 -15.73 8.95 -12.79
N SER A 50 -15.66 10.26 -12.51
CA SER A 50 -16.12 10.83 -11.24
C SER A 50 -17.59 10.52 -10.97
N ASP A 51 -18.46 10.67 -11.98
CA ASP A 51 -19.88 10.39 -11.85
C ASP A 51 -20.16 8.90 -11.69
N ARG A 52 -19.39 8.03 -12.37
CA ARG A 52 -19.43 6.58 -12.16
C ARG A 52 -19.06 6.19 -10.74
N LEU A 53 -18.01 6.79 -10.17
CA LEU A 53 -17.59 6.56 -8.79
C LEU A 53 -18.64 7.06 -7.78
N ARG A 54 -19.28 8.21 -8.04
CA ARG A 54 -20.41 8.71 -7.22
C ARG A 54 -21.58 7.73 -7.23
N LEU A 55 -21.92 7.16 -8.38
CA LEU A 55 -22.98 6.17 -8.52
C LEU A 55 -22.65 4.89 -7.74
N LEU A 56 -21.43 4.37 -7.87
CA LEU A 56 -20.98 3.18 -7.14
C LEU A 56 -20.98 3.40 -5.62
N ASN A 57 -20.53 4.58 -5.16
CA ASN A 57 -20.58 4.93 -3.74
C ASN A 57 -22.03 5.00 -3.24
N ALA A 58 -22.95 5.59 -4.00
CA ALA A 58 -24.37 5.63 -3.66
C ALA A 58 -24.98 4.21 -3.57
N GLN A 59 -24.64 3.32 -4.50
CA GLN A 59 -25.08 1.91 -4.47
C GLN A 59 -24.53 1.16 -3.25
N TRP A 60 -23.24 1.36 -2.94
CA TRP A 60 -22.62 0.76 -1.76
C TRP A 60 -23.27 1.25 -0.47
N GLN A 61 -23.52 2.56 -0.34
CA GLN A 61 -24.22 3.13 0.81
C GLN A 61 -25.64 2.58 0.95
N ALA A 62 -26.37 2.39 -0.16
CA ALA A 62 -27.70 1.78 -0.14
C ALA A 62 -27.65 0.33 0.37
N LYS A 63 -26.71 -0.49 -0.14
CA LYS A 63 -26.53 -1.88 0.29
C LYS A 63 -26.09 -1.98 1.76
N HIS A 64 -25.23 -1.08 2.21
CA HIS A 64 -24.82 -1.01 3.62
C HIS A 64 -26.00 -0.63 4.53
N ARG A 65 -26.84 0.32 4.13
CA ARG A 65 -28.05 0.66 4.89
C ARG A 65 -29.01 -0.51 4.98
N GLU A 66 -29.19 -1.25 3.88
CA GLU A 66 -30.02 -2.46 3.88
C GLU A 66 -29.49 -3.53 4.83
N GLN A 67 -28.16 -3.75 4.88
CA GLN A 67 -27.53 -4.68 5.82
C GLN A 67 -27.72 -4.24 7.28
N LEU A 68 -27.62 -2.94 7.57
CA LEU A 68 -27.88 -2.42 8.91
C LEU A 68 -29.33 -2.65 9.34
N ILE A 69 -30.30 -2.39 8.44
CA ILE A 69 -31.72 -2.65 8.70
C ILE A 69 -31.94 -4.14 9.01
N ARG A 70 -31.36 -5.05 8.21
CA ARG A 70 -31.47 -6.50 8.47
C ARG A 70 -30.86 -6.92 9.82
N ALA A 71 -29.72 -6.34 10.20
CA ALA A 71 -29.08 -6.61 11.48
C ALA A 71 -29.93 -6.09 12.67
N ASP A 72 -30.52 -4.89 12.53
CA ASP A 72 -31.43 -4.33 13.53
C ASP A 72 -32.72 -5.16 13.66
N ASP A 73 -33.27 -5.67 12.56
CA ASP A 73 -34.44 -6.55 12.57
C ASP A 73 -34.13 -7.89 13.27
N GLN A 74 -32.96 -8.50 13.00
CA GLN A 74 -32.51 -9.70 13.71
C GLN A 74 -32.32 -9.44 15.19
N ARG A 75 -31.75 -8.29 15.56
CA ARG A 75 -31.59 -7.90 16.96
C ARG A 75 -32.94 -7.77 17.66
N ARG A 76 -33.92 -7.09 17.03
CA ARG A 76 -35.28 -6.96 17.57
C ARG A 76 -35.97 -8.31 17.73
N LEU A 77 -35.77 -9.24 16.79
CA LEU A 77 -36.30 -10.61 16.90
C LEU A 77 -35.69 -11.33 18.12
N CYS A 78 -34.39 -11.21 18.34
CA CYS A 78 -33.72 -11.79 19.51
C CYS A 78 -34.23 -11.16 20.81
N GLU A 79 -34.39 -9.83 20.86
CA GLU A 79 -34.96 -9.11 22.01
C GLU A 79 -36.41 -9.60 22.29
N GLN A 80 -37.26 -9.72 21.27
CA GLN A 80 -38.62 -10.27 21.42
C GLN A 80 -38.63 -11.70 21.94
N ARG A 81 -37.73 -12.57 21.46
CA ARG A 81 -37.63 -13.96 21.96
C ARG A 81 -37.20 -13.98 23.41
N LEU A 82 -36.25 -13.12 23.80
CA LEU A 82 -35.79 -13.01 25.18
C LEU A 82 -36.92 -12.52 26.10
N ASP A 83 -37.66 -11.49 25.69
CA ASP A 83 -38.81 -10.97 26.42
C ASP A 83 -39.91 -12.02 26.56
N THR A 84 -40.17 -12.81 25.52
CA THR A 84 -41.15 -13.91 25.57
C THR A 84 -40.74 -14.99 26.60
N ILE A 85 -39.45 -15.33 26.64
CA ILE A 85 -38.91 -16.29 27.61
C ILE A 85 -39.02 -15.73 29.03
N LEU A 86 -38.71 -14.45 29.23
CA LEU A 86 -38.80 -13.78 30.53
C LEU A 86 -40.26 -13.66 31.00
N GLN A 87 -41.20 -13.32 30.11
CA GLN A 87 -42.63 -13.28 30.43
C GLN A 87 -43.19 -14.68 30.74
N SER A 88 -42.76 -15.73 30.03
CA SER A 88 -43.17 -17.11 30.36
C SER A 88 -42.67 -17.60 31.72
N LYS A 89 -41.62 -16.97 32.28
CA LYS A 89 -41.10 -17.26 33.62
C LYS A 89 -41.81 -16.46 34.73
N SER A 90 -42.49 -15.38 34.39
CA SER A 90 -43.17 -14.48 35.33
C SER A 90 -44.48 -15.08 35.89
N ASP A 91 -45.22 -15.81 35.07
CA ASP A 91 -46.61 -16.19 35.38
C ASP A 91 -46.80 -17.65 35.85
N ALA A 92 -45.72 -18.41 36.01
CA ALA A 92 -45.77 -19.79 36.49
C ALA A 92 -45.19 -19.94 37.91
N PRO A 93 -45.92 -20.55 38.88
CA PRO A 93 -45.37 -20.82 40.21
C PRO A 93 -44.19 -21.79 40.11
N PRO A 94 -43.22 -21.71 41.05
CA PRO A 94 -41.98 -22.48 40.98
C PRO A 94 -42.28 -23.97 41.16
N GLN A 95 -42.38 -24.71 40.06
CA GLN A 95 -42.36 -26.17 40.10
C GLN A 95 -40.91 -26.69 40.00
N PRO A 96 -40.58 -27.76 40.72
CA PRO A 96 -39.25 -28.36 40.68
C PRO A 96 -39.06 -29.10 39.35
N VAL A 97 -37.95 -28.79 38.68
CA VAL A 97 -37.24 -29.63 37.70
C VAL A 97 -38.16 -30.35 36.70
N LEU A 98 -38.54 -29.65 35.64
CA LEU A 98 -39.03 -30.29 34.42
C LEU A 98 -37.90 -31.11 33.78
N LYS A 99 -38.08 -32.43 33.79
CA LYS A 99 -37.32 -33.36 32.96
C LYS A 99 -37.53 -33.01 31.49
N LEU A 100 -36.48 -32.52 30.83
CA LEU A 100 -36.39 -32.37 29.37
C LEU A 100 -36.18 -33.75 28.70
N SER A 101 -37.18 -34.62 28.76
CA SER A 101 -37.16 -35.92 28.08
C SER A 101 -38.44 -36.23 27.29
N ALA A 102 -39.20 -35.21 26.90
CA ALA A 102 -40.25 -35.37 25.89
C ALA A 102 -39.71 -34.93 24.51
N PRO A 103 -39.81 -35.76 23.45
CA PRO A 103 -39.39 -35.39 22.12
C PRO A 103 -40.34 -34.32 21.56
N LEU A 104 -39.77 -33.16 21.20
CA LEU A 104 -40.45 -32.12 20.45
C LEU A 104 -40.89 -32.70 19.10
N GLN A 105 -42.19 -32.96 18.94
CA GLN A 105 -42.78 -33.15 17.62
C GLN A 105 -42.82 -31.79 16.93
N LEU A 106 -41.85 -31.58 16.04
CA LEU A 106 -41.84 -30.47 15.10
C LEU A 106 -43.05 -30.55 14.17
N HIS A 107 -43.81 -29.47 14.12
CA HIS A 107 -44.88 -29.28 13.15
C HIS A 107 -44.27 -29.27 11.72
N PRO A 108 -44.78 -30.03 10.74
CA PRO A 108 -44.14 -30.22 9.42
C PRO A 108 -44.10 -28.99 8.52
N ALA A 109 -44.55 -27.82 8.98
CA ALA A 109 -44.45 -26.55 8.24
C ALA A 109 -43.13 -25.81 8.48
N TRP A 110 -42.25 -26.35 9.33
CA TRP A 110 -40.98 -25.74 9.76
C TRP A 110 -39.82 -26.71 9.50
N ALA A 111 -39.78 -27.30 8.32
CA ALA A 111 -38.55 -27.92 7.83
C ALA A 111 -37.51 -26.80 7.70
N GLU A 112 -36.67 -26.67 8.72
CA GLU A 112 -35.51 -25.78 8.69
C GLU A 112 -34.70 -26.12 7.42
N PRO A 113 -34.47 -25.16 6.51
CA PRO A 113 -33.48 -25.36 5.46
C PRO A 113 -32.13 -25.60 6.14
N PRO A 114 -31.24 -26.42 5.56
CA PRO A 114 -29.98 -26.81 6.20
C PRO A 114 -29.15 -25.57 6.56
N ILE A 115 -29.14 -25.19 7.83
CA ILE A 115 -28.45 -23.99 8.36
C ILE A 115 -26.92 -24.13 8.19
N ALA A 116 -26.41 -25.35 8.08
CA ALA A 116 -25.00 -25.63 7.82
C ALA A 116 -24.51 -25.12 6.45
N ASP A 117 -25.38 -25.10 5.43
CA ASP A 117 -25.00 -24.61 4.09
C ASP A 117 -25.06 -23.08 4.01
N ALA A 118 -25.98 -22.45 4.74
CA ALA A 118 -26.16 -21.00 4.72
C ALA A 118 -25.02 -20.24 5.43
N SER A 119 -24.45 -20.78 6.52
CA SER A 119 -23.30 -20.15 7.18
C SER A 119 -22.02 -20.29 6.35
N HIS A 120 -21.83 -21.45 5.70
CA HIS A 120 -20.70 -21.69 4.81
C HIS A 120 -20.80 -20.82 3.55
N GLN A 121 -21.99 -20.70 2.94
CA GLN A 121 -22.21 -19.78 1.82
C GLN A 121 -21.99 -18.32 2.23
N SER A 122 -22.49 -17.89 3.39
CA SER A 122 -22.26 -16.52 3.88
C SER A 122 -20.78 -16.24 4.12
N MET A 123 -20.00 -17.22 4.60
CA MET A 123 -18.56 -17.06 4.82
C MET A 123 -17.80 -17.02 3.49
N VAL A 124 -18.16 -17.87 2.52
CA VAL A 124 -17.58 -17.89 1.17
C VAL A 124 -17.91 -16.60 0.41
N GLU A 125 -19.15 -16.11 0.49
CA GLU A 125 -19.55 -14.83 -0.10
C GLU A 125 -18.82 -13.65 0.55
N TRP A 126 -18.59 -13.70 1.87
CA TRP A 126 -17.82 -12.66 2.57
C TRP A 126 -16.35 -12.66 2.17
N LEU A 127 -15.72 -13.84 2.06
CA LEU A 127 -14.35 -13.99 1.57
C LEU A 127 -14.22 -13.50 0.13
N ALA A 128 -15.12 -13.92 -0.78
CA ALA A 128 -15.13 -13.47 -2.16
C ALA A 128 -15.35 -11.95 -2.29
N LEU A 129 -16.19 -11.35 -1.44
CA LEU A 129 -16.40 -9.91 -1.40
C LEU A 129 -15.14 -9.17 -0.89
N ASN A 130 -14.40 -9.76 0.05
CA ASN A 130 -13.14 -9.19 0.53
C ASN A 130 -12.03 -9.29 -0.51
N ASP A 131 -11.92 -10.43 -1.21
CA ASP A 131 -10.95 -10.62 -2.30
C ASP A 131 -11.24 -9.62 -3.43
N ALA A 132 -12.51 -9.46 -3.81
CA ALA A 132 -12.90 -8.47 -4.82
C ALA A 132 -12.60 -7.03 -4.39
N ARG A 133 -12.78 -6.69 -3.10
CA ARG A 133 -12.41 -5.37 -2.55
C ARG A 133 -10.90 -5.18 -2.51
N PHE A 134 -10.15 -6.23 -2.20
CA PHE A 134 -8.69 -6.21 -2.17
C PHE A 134 -8.12 -6.00 -3.57
N GLU A 135 -8.61 -6.76 -4.56
CA GLU A 135 -8.23 -6.55 -5.97
C GLU A 135 -8.60 -5.16 -6.46
N GLN A 136 -9.78 -4.64 -6.10
CA GLN A 136 -10.18 -3.29 -6.47
C GLN A 136 -9.24 -2.24 -5.85
N ALA A 137 -8.92 -2.36 -4.57
CA ALA A 137 -7.99 -1.45 -3.89
C ALA A 137 -6.58 -1.52 -4.50
N HIS A 138 -6.13 -2.70 -4.92
CA HIS A 138 -4.87 -2.88 -5.63
C HIS A 138 -4.87 -2.16 -6.99
N ARG A 139 -5.91 -2.37 -7.80
CA ARG A 139 -6.07 -1.68 -9.10
C ARG A 139 -6.12 -0.16 -8.94
N ASP A 140 -6.81 0.34 -7.92
CA ASP A 140 -6.90 1.77 -7.62
C ASP A 140 -5.53 2.35 -7.19
N LEU A 141 -4.69 1.55 -6.53
CA LEU A 141 -3.31 1.91 -6.18
C LEU A 141 -2.41 1.93 -7.42
N GLU A 142 -2.49 0.91 -8.27
CA GLU A 142 -1.74 0.84 -9.54
C GLU A 142 -2.10 2.00 -10.48
N ALA A 143 -3.39 2.32 -10.61
CA ALA A 143 -3.86 3.46 -11.39
C ALA A 143 -3.28 4.78 -10.84
N SER A 144 -3.30 4.96 -9.51
CA SER A 144 -2.71 6.14 -8.87
C SER A 144 -1.19 6.23 -9.05
N CYS A 145 -0.47 5.10 -9.05
CA CYS A 145 0.95 5.04 -9.38
C CYS A 145 1.22 5.46 -10.84
N SER A 146 0.41 4.97 -11.77
CA SER A 146 0.50 5.31 -13.20
C SER A 146 0.28 6.80 -13.43
N GLU A 147 -0.74 7.40 -12.81
CA GLU A 147 -1.03 8.84 -12.87
C GLU A 147 0.14 9.67 -12.31
N ALA A 148 0.69 9.31 -11.15
CA ALA A 148 1.83 9.99 -10.56
C ALA A 148 3.07 9.91 -11.48
N ALA A 149 3.31 8.75 -12.09
CA ALA A 149 4.40 8.56 -13.03
C ALA A 149 4.20 9.38 -14.33
N GLN A 150 2.97 9.49 -14.84
CA GLN A 150 2.65 10.33 -16.00
C GLN A 150 2.86 11.81 -15.71
N GLY A 151 2.35 12.31 -14.57
CA GLY A 151 2.56 13.71 -14.16
C GLY A 151 4.05 14.06 -14.04
N GLN A 152 4.85 13.13 -13.49
CA GLN A 152 6.29 13.33 -13.38
C GLN A 152 7.02 13.32 -14.73
N ARG A 153 6.60 12.49 -15.69
CA ARG A 153 7.12 12.53 -17.07
C ARG A 153 6.76 13.84 -17.77
N GLN A 154 5.53 14.32 -17.59
CA GLN A 154 5.10 15.60 -18.17
C GLN A 154 5.90 16.77 -17.61
N ALA A 155 6.15 16.80 -16.30
CA ALA A 155 7.01 17.79 -15.66
C ALA A 155 8.44 17.76 -16.22
N GLN A 156 9.01 16.58 -16.47
CA GLN A 156 10.34 16.45 -17.08
C GLN A 156 10.39 16.96 -18.52
N LEU A 157 9.35 16.68 -19.33
CA LEU A 157 9.26 17.19 -20.70
C LEU A 157 9.15 18.72 -20.74
N LEU A 158 8.34 19.30 -19.85
CA LEU A 158 8.22 20.75 -19.72
C LEU A 158 9.53 21.39 -19.24
N GLN A 159 10.25 20.76 -18.31
CA GLN A 159 11.56 21.24 -17.87
C GLN A 159 12.56 21.27 -19.02
N GLY A 160 12.62 20.21 -19.83
CA GLY A 160 13.48 20.18 -21.02
C GLY A 160 13.14 21.29 -22.01
N ALA A 161 11.85 21.56 -22.23
CA ALA A 161 11.41 22.65 -23.10
C ALA A 161 11.79 24.05 -22.54
N VAL A 162 11.69 24.25 -21.22
CA VAL A 162 12.15 25.47 -20.54
C VAL A 162 13.66 25.64 -20.75
N ASP A 163 14.45 24.61 -20.48
CA ASP A 163 15.92 24.65 -20.61
C ASP A 163 16.37 24.95 -22.06
N GLU A 164 15.70 24.37 -23.06
CA GLU A 164 15.96 24.64 -24.49
C GLU A 164 15.69 26.11 -24.85
N ARG A 165 14.58 26.69 -24.35
CA ARG A 165 14.23 28.08 -24.59
C ARG A 165 15.19 29.03 -23.90
N ASP A 166 15.62 28.67 -22.70
CA ASP A 166 16.60 29.39 -21.93
C ASP A 166 17.96 29.48 -22.67
N ALA A 167 18.37 28.37 -23.30
CA ALA A 167 19.53 28.33 -24.17
C ALA A 167 19.38 29.23 -25.41
N GLN A 168 18.18 29.29 -26.02
CA GLN A 168 17.88 30.18 -27.14
C GLN A 168 17.93 31.65 -26.74
N ILE A 169 17.34 32.02 -25.59
CA ILE A 169 17.39 33.40 -25.06
C ILE A 169 18.85 33.82 -24.84
N ARG A 170 19.67 32.97 -24.20
CA ARG A 170 21.11 33.25 -24.02
C ARG A 170 21.87 33.37 -25.34
N LYS A 171 21.44 32.65 -26.39
CA LYS A 171 22.03 32.78 -27.74
C LYS A 171 21.66 34.13 -28.37
N LEU A 172 20.40 34.54 -28.31
CA LEU A 172 19.92 35.82 -28.83
C LEU A 172 20.54 37.00 -28.09
N GLN A 173 20.63 36.93 -26.76
CA GLN A 173 21.30 37.95 -25.94
C GLN A 173 22.78 38.11 -26.31
N ARG A 174 23.50 37.00 -26.55
CA ARG A 174 24.88 37.05 -27.05
C ARG A 174 24.98 37.67 -28.44
N GLN A 175 24.07 37.32 -29.34
CA GLN A 175 24.03 37.91 -30.69
C GLN A 175 23.76 39.41 -30.63
N LEU A 176 22.79 39.85 -29.83
CA LEU A 176 22.48 41.27 -29.60
C LEU A 176 23.69 42.02 -29.03
N GLY A 177 24.36 41.46 -28.01
CA GLY A 177 25.55 42.04 -27.41
C GLY A 177 26.72 42.18 -28.39
N GLN A 178 26.98 41.15 -29.20
CA GLN A 178 28.00 41.20 -30.26
C GLN A 178 27.68 42.26 -31.32
N TRP A 179 26.40 42.43 -31.64
CA TRP A 179 25.94 43.41 -32.62
C TRP A 179 26.08 44.84 -32.12
N LEU A 180 25.69 45.11 -30.87
CA LEU A 180 25.82 46.42 -30.23
C LEU A 180 27.28 46.88 -30.11
N LEU A 181 28.22 45.95 -30.00
CA LEU A 181 29.66 46.23 -29.93
C LEU A 181 30.32 46.44 -31.31
N SER A 182 29.64 46.16 -32.42
CA SER A 182 30.24 46.25 -33.76
C SER A 182 30.11 47.68 -34.34
N PRO A 183 31.21 48.41 -34.62
CA PRO A 183 31.14 49.84 -34.94
C PRO A 183 30.58 50.19 -36.34
N HIS A 184 30.33 49.21 -37.22
CA HIS A 184 30.13 49.44 -38.66
C HIS A 184 28.67 49.41 -39.16
N SER A 185 27.65 49.32 -38.30
CA SER A 185 26.24 49.13 -38.74
C SER A 185 25.23 50.18 -38.25
N ARG A 186 25.66 51.41 -37.92
CA ARG A 186 24.80 52.44 -37.27
C ARG A 186 23.50 52.83 -38.00
N GLN A 187 23.36 52.62 -39.31
CA GLN A 187 22.13 52.95 -40.05
C GLN A 187 21.20 51.75 -40.30
N HIS A 188 21.69 50.51 -40.15
CA HIS A 188 20.84 49.30 -40.19
C HIS A 188 20.61 48.73 -38.78
N SER A 189 21.10 49.42 -37.75
CA SER A 189 21.03 48.94 -36.38
C SER A 189 19.67 49.13 -35.74
N GLU A 190 19.00 50.25 -35.95
CA GLU A 190 17.75 50.53 -35.22
C GLU A 190 16.60 49.57 -35.58
N THR A 191 16.44 49.25 -36.87
CA THR A 191 15.41 48.29 -37.31
C THR A 191 15.73 46.88 -36.87
N ARG A 192 16.99 46.45 -36.91
CA ARG A 192 17.38 45.10 -36.49
C ARG A 192 17.42 44.93 -34.97
N THR A 193 17.78 45.97 -34.21
CA THR A 193 17.66 45.95 -32.75
C THR A 193 16.20 45.88 -32.33
N ARG A 194 15.30 46.65 -32.95
CA ARG A 194 13.85 46.52 -32.68
C ARG A 194 13.32 45.12 -32.98
N GLN A 195 13.71 44.52 -34.11
CA GLN A 195 13.31 43.14 -34.43
C GLN A 195 13.83 42.13 -33.39
N LEU A 196 15.07 42.29 -32.91
CA LEU A 196 15.62 41.42 -31.86
C LEU A 196 14.96 41.67 -30.50
N GLU A 197 14.60 42.91 -30.17
CA GLU A 197 13.84 43.27 -28.97
C GLU A 197 12.44 42.66 -29.00
N GLU A 198 11.72 42.75 -30.13
CA GLU A 198 10.41 42.14 -30.31
C GLU A 198 10.48 40.61 -30.21
N GLN A 199 11.50 39.99 -30.81
CA GLN A 199 11.75 38.55 -30.67
C GLN A 199 12.06 38.17 -29.22
N LEU A 200 12.92 38.92 -28.53
CA LEU A 200 13.23 38.68 -27.11
C LEU A 200 11.98 38.82 -26.23
N LEU A 201 11.14 39.84 -26.47
CA LEU A 201 9.88 40.03 -25.75
C LEU A 201 8.93 38.85 -25.97
N TYR A 202 8.79 38.39 -27.22
CA TYR A 202 7.98 37.22 -27.56
C TYR A 202 8.48 35.95 -26.85
N PHE A 203 9.80 35.69 -26.89
CA PHE A 203 10.38 34.55 -26.20
C PHE A 203 10.23 34.66 -24.68
N GLN A 204 10.36 35.86 -24.11
CA GLN A 204 10.19 36.10 -22.68
C GLN A 204 8.75 35.85 -22.22
N GLN A 205 7.76 36.28 -23.01
CA GLN A 205 6.35 36.01 -22.73
C GLN A 205 6.00 34.52 -22.87
N HIS A 206 6.55 33.83 -23.87
CA HIS A 206 6.35 32.39 -24.01
C HIS A 206 7.09 31.60 -22.92
N TYR A 207 8.23 32.11 -22.44
CA TYR A 207 8.99 31.51 -21.34
C TYR A 207 8.20 31.60 -20.03
N SER A 208 7.63 32.76 -19.70
CA SER A 208 6.77 32.89 -18.51
C SER A 208 5.56 31.95 -18.55
N GLN A 209 4.95 31.76 -19.73
CA GLN A 209 3.85 30.79 -19.89
C GLN A 209 4.31 29.34 -19.67
N LEU A 210 5.51 28.98 -20.11
CA LEU A 210 6.08 27.65 -19.86
C LEU A 210 6.44 27.45 -18.39
N GLU A 211 6.96 28.48 -17.71
CA GLU A 211 7.21 28.45 -16.27
C GLU A 211 5.92 28.25 -15.46
N ASP A 212 4.85 28.96 -15.82
CA ASP A 212 3.52 28.78 -15.20
C ASP A 212 2.99 27.35 -15.43
N GLN A 213 3.16 26.81 -16.64
CA GLN A 213 2.76 25.42 -16.96
C GLN A 213 3.60 24.39 -16.21
N LEU A 214 4.91 24.62 -16.08
CA LEU A 214 5.82 23.77 -15.33
C LEU A 214 5.47 23.77 -13.85
N ALA A 215 5.20 24.95 -13.27
CA ALA A 215 4.79 25.11 -11.88
C ALA A 215 3.47 24.37 -11.62
N LYS A 216 2.49 24.52 -12.52
CA LYS A 216 1.21 23.80 -12.44
C LYS A 216 1.40 22.28 -12.55
N ALA A 217 2.23 21.80 -13.48
CA ALA A 217 2.51 20.38 -13.62
C ALA A 217 3.24 19.80 -12.39
N HIS A 218 4.14 20.57 -11.77
CA HIS A 218 4.78 20.18 -10.51
C HIS A 218 3.77 20.11 -9.36
N GLU A 219 2.85 21.07 -9.27
CA GLU A 219 1.80 21.08 -8.26
C GLU A 219 0.87 19.86 -8.44
N GLU A 220 0.43 19.57 -9.67
CA GLU A 220 -0.38 18.40 -10.01
C GLU A 220 0.36 17.09 -9.68
N ALA A 221 1.65 16.98 -9.98
CA ALA A 221 2.46 15.82 -9.63
C ALA A 221 2.63 15.66 -8.11
N GLN A 222 2.79 16.75 -7.35
CA GLN A 222 2.84 16.72 -5.89
C GLN A 222 1.49 16.31 -5.28
N GLN A 223 0.38 16.81 -5.83
CA GLN A 223 -0.96 16.41 -5.41
C GLN A 223 -1.21 14.92 -5.72
N ALA A 224 -0.78 14.42 -6.87
CA ALA A 224 -0.83 12.99 -7.22
C ALA A 224 0.02 12.14 -6.25
N HIS A 225 1.23 12.58 -5.91
CA HIS A 225 2.07 11.87 -4.92
C HIS A 225 1.46 11.84 -3.53
N THR A 226 0.91 12.97 -3.05
CA THR A 226 0.29 13.02 -1.72
C THR A 226 -1.00 12.19 -1.65
N THR A 227 -1.79 12.16 -2.72
CA THR A 227 -2.98 11.30 -2.80
C THR A 227 -2.60 9.82 -2.88
N HIS A 228 -1.59 9.46 -3.68
CA HIS A 228 -1.04 8.11 -3.71
C HIS A 228 -0.52 7.68 -2.32
N ALA A 229 0.27 8.52 -1.65
CA ALA A 229 0.79 8.23 -0.32
C ALA A 229 -0.33 8.00 0.71
N ARG A 230 -1.42 8.78 0.65
CA ARG A 230 -2.60 8.57 1.50
C ARG A 230 -3.33 7.26 1.19
N LYS A 231 -3.50 6.92 -0.10
CA LYS A 231 -4.12 5.65 -0.51
C LYS A 231 -3.27 4.45 -0.06
N SER A 232 -1.96 4.51 -0.26
CA SER A 232 -1.01 3.50 0.19
C SER A 232 -1.05 3.32 1.71
N GLN A 233 -1.02 4.41 2.48
CA GLN A 233 -1.15 4.33 3.95
C GLN A 233 -2.49 3.73 4.38
N ALA A 234 -3.60 4.14 3.75
CA ALA A 234 -4.92 3.59 4.06
C ALA A 234 -5.00 2.08 3.77
N TRP A 235 -4.30 1.61 2.73
CA TRP A 235 -4.19 0.20 2.39
C TRP A 235 -3.35 -0.57 3.43
N VAL A 236 -2.21 -0.03 3.86
CA VAL A 236 -1.39 -0.59 4.95
C VAL A 236 -2.21 -0.70 6.24
N ASP A 237 -2.93 0.36 6.62
CA ASP A 237 -3.79 0.36 7.80
C ASP A 237 -4.92 -0.69 7.68
N HIS A 238 -5.46 -0.89 6.48
CA HIS A 238 -6.48 -1.91 6.22
C HIS A 238 -5.91 -3.33 6.37
N MET A 239 -4.72 -3.59 5.82
CA MET A 239 -4.03 -4.88 5.94
C MET A 239 -3.69 -5.22 7.39
N GLN A 240 -3.16 -4.26 8.15
CA GLN A 240 -2.88 -4.46 9.58
C GLN A 240 -4.14 -4.78 10.38
N ARG A 241 -5.28 -4.14 10.08
CA ARG A 241 -6.56 -4.46 10.72
C ARG A 241 -7.07 -5.84 10.33
N TYR A 242 -6.81 -6.27 9.10
CA TYR A 242 -7.18 -7.60 8.63
C TYR A 242 -6.35 -8.68 9.32
N GLU A 243 -5.03 -8.53 9.35
CA GLU A 243 -4.11 -9.42 10.08
C GLU A 243 -4.50 -9.51 11.57
N HIS A 244 -4.73 -8.37 12.22
CA HIS A 244 -5.15 -8.36 13.62
C HIS A 244 -6.48 -9.10 13.86
N ARG A 245 -7.44 -9.02 12.92
CA ARG A 245 -8.69 -9.80 13.01
C ARG A 245 -8.45 -11.29 12.78
N GLN A 246 -7.56 -11.67 11.87
CA GLN A 246 -7.19 -13.08 11.67
C GLN A 246 -6.54 -13.64 12.93
N ASP A 247 -5.63 -12.90 13.55
CA ASP A 247 -5.01 -13.29 14.82
C ASP A 247 -6.06 -13.45 15.92
N GLN A 248 -7.01 -12.51 16.05
CA GLN A 248 -8.12 -12.62 16.99
C GLN A 248 -8.98 -13.87 16.75
N MET A 249 -9.33 -14.18 15.50
CA MET A 249 -10.09 -15.40 15.19
C MET A 249 -9.30 -16.66 15.48
N ARG A 250 -7.98 -16.66 15.20
CA ARG A 250 -7.09 -17.78 15.50
C ARG A 250 -6.99 -18.03 17.01
N ASP A 251 -6.86 -16.96 17.79
CA ASP A 251 -6.86 -17.04 19.26
C ASP A 251 -8.20 -17.55 19.80
N GLN A 252 -9.33 -17.12 19.23
CA GLN A 252 -10.66 -17.63 19.58
C GLN A 252 -10.80 -19.12 19.26
N LEU A 253 -10.31 -19.57 18.10
CA LEU A 253 -10.31 -20.99 17.72
C LEU A 253 -9.44 -21.81 18.66
N LEU A 254 -8.24 -21.33 19.02
CA LEU A 254 -7.38 -21.99 20.00
C LEU A 254 -8.01 -22.05 21.39
N GLN A 255 -8.75 -21.01 21.81
CA GLN A 255 -9.51 -21.04 23.06
C GLN A 255 -10.64 -22.08 23.01
N LEU A 256 -11.38 -22.15 21.91
CA LEU A 256 -12.42 -23.16 21.71
C LEU A 256 -11.83 -24.58 21.70
N GLU A 257 -10.71 -24.80 21.02
CA GLU A 257 -10.01 -26.08 20.99
C GLU A 257 -9.56 -26.49 22.40
N ARG A 258 -9.01 -25.55 23.19
CA ARG A 258 -8.69 -25.80 24.60
C ARG A 258 -9.92 -26.19 25.40
N LEU A 259 -11.04 -25.46 25.26
CA LEU A 259 -12.29 -25.79 25.95
C LEU A 259 -12.83 -27.17 25.56
N VAL A 260 -12.75 -27.53 24.27
CA VAL A 260 -13.15 -28.86 23.77
C VAL A 260 -12.25 -29.93 24.38
N THR A 261 -10.93 -29.78 24.35
CA THR A 261 -10.02 -30.76 24.97
C THR A 261 -10.23 -30.89 26.47
N GLU A 262 -10.62 -29.81 27.16
CA GLU A 262 -10.89 -29.85 28.60
C GLU A 262 -12.24 -30.51 28.91
N LEU A 263 -13.25 -30.35 28.03
CA LEU A 263 -14.51 -31.09 28.08
C LEU A 263 -14.31 -32.58 27.77
N GLU A 264 -13.44 -32.93 26.83
CA GLU A 264 -13.10 -34.33 26.50
C GLU A 264 -12.32 -35.03 27.63
N LYS A 265 -11.51 -34.29 28.39
CA LYS A 265 -10.81 -34.81 29.58
C LYS A 265 -11.72 -35.00 30.79
N GLN A 266 -12.92 -34.40 30.81
CA GLN A 266 -13.87 -34.73 31.87
C GLN A 266 -14.36 -36.16 31.65
N PRO A 267 -14.08 -37.09 32.59
CA PRO A 267 -14.47 -38.47 32.42
C PRO A 267 -15.99 -38.54 32.26
N LEU A 268 -16.45 -39.26 31.24
CA LEU A 268 -17.85 -39.64 30.98
C LEU A 268 -18.39 -40.54 32.11
N LEU A 269 -18.38 -40.05 33.35
CA LEU A 269 -18.73 -40.78 34.56
C LEU A 269 -20.24 -40.97 34.76
N ASN A 270 -21.09 -40.58 33.79
CA ASN A 270 -22.54 -40.57 33.98
C ASN A 270 -23.37 -41.45 33.04
N THR A 271 -22.78 -42.34 32.23
CA THR A 271 -23.59 -43.25 31.37
C THR A 271 -23.35 -44.75 31.56
N ALA A 272 -22.39 -45.18 32.38
CA ALA A 272 -22.10 -46.62 32.56
C ALA A 272 -22.40 -47.19 33.97
N ALA A 273 -22.93 -46.40 34.91
CA ALA A 273 -23.19 -46.86 36.28
C ALA A 273 -24.67 -46.85 36.65
N MET A 274 -25.50 -47.57 35.88
CA MET A 274 -26.78 -48.07 36.37
C MET A 274 -26.99 -49.47 35.83
N VAL A 275 -26.37 -50.47 36.45
CA VAL A 275 -26.90 -51.82 36.74
C VAL A 275 -25.84 -52.58 37.54
N ALA A 276 -26.11 -52.80 38.84
CA ALA A 276 -25.76 -53.97 39.68
C ALA A 276 -25.30 -53.56 41.10
N PRO A 277 -25.94 -54.07 42.16
CA PRO A 277 -25.48 -53.91 43.54
C PRO A 277 -24.64 -55.12 43.95
N SER A 278 -23.42 -54.91 44.44
CA SER A 278 -22.77 -55.91 45.29
C SER A 278 -21.98 -55.25 46.42
N THR A 279 -22.42 -55.60 47.62
CA THR A 279 -21.83 -55.35 48.93
C THR A 279 -20.36 -55.77 49.02
N GLY A 280 -19.52 -54.87 49.52
CA GLY A 280 -18.17 -55.18 49.99
C GLY A 280 -17.55 -53.97 50.70
N PRO A 281 -16.98 -54.11 51.92
CA PRO A 281 -16.44 -52.99 52.67
C PRO A 281 -14.96 -52.82 52.35
N PHE A 282 -14.56 -51.65 51.85
CA PHE A 282 -13.15 -51.24 51.84
C PHE A 282 -13.00 -49.78 52.24
N ARG A 283 -12.04 -49.56 53.14
CA ARG A 283 -11.63 -48.30 53.77
C ARG A 283 -10.80 -47.41 52.82
N HIS A 284 -10.70 -46.14 53.25
CA HIS A 284 -9.75 -45.08 52.87
C HIS A 284 -10.14 -44.28 51.63
N SER A 285 -9.93 -42.96 51.53
CA SER A 285 -9.69 -41.84 52.45
C SER A 285 -9.62 -40.60 51.56
N GLY A 286 -10.17 -39.46 52.00
CA GLY A 286 -9.99 -38.16 51.34
C GLY A 286 -11.20 -37.66 50.56
N ALA A 287 -12.24 -37.20 51.27
CA ALA A 287 -13.44 -36.59 50.69
C ALA A 287 -13.56 -35.07 50.98
N ASP A 288 -12.47 -34.41 51.38
CA ASP A 288 -12.52 -33.01 51.85
C ASP A 288 -11.85 -31.96 50.94
N GLU A 289 -11.42 -32.31 49.72
CA GLU A 289 -10.76 -31.35 48.79
C GLU A 289 -11.58 -30.72 47.63
N PRO A 290 -12.89 -30.98 47.38
CA PRO A 290 -13.56 -30.26 46.30
C PRO A 290 -14.00 -28.84 46.68
N ALA A 291 -14.12 -28.53 47.98
CA ALA A 291 -14.63 -27.22 48.43
C ALA A 291 -13.60 -26.10 48.24
N SER A 292 -12.33 -26.32 48.56
CA SER A 292 -11.26 -25.32 48.40
C SER A 292 -10.92 -25.05 46.92
N SER A 293 -11.04 -26.06 46.06
CA SER A 293 -10.83 -25.92 44.61
C SER A 293 -11.96 -25.12 43.95
N LEU A 294 -13.22 -25.35 44.34
CA LEU A 294 -14.37 -24.55 43.88
C LEU A 294 -14.32 -23.11 44.38
N GLU A 295 -13.82 -22.88 45.60
CA GLU A 295 -13.70 -21.54 46.18
C GLU A 295 -12.55 -20.74 45.54
N ASN A 296 -11.46 -21.42 45.16
CA ASN A 296 -10.39 -20.84 44.32
C ASN A 296 -10.84 -20.56 42.88
N LEU A 297 -11.63 -21.44 42.27
CA LEU A 297 -12.18 -21.17 40.93
C LEU A 297 -13.20 -20.03 40.98
N ARG A 298 -14.00 -19.93 42.04
CA ARG A 298 -14.96 -18.84 42.22
C ARG A 298 -14.27 -17.50 42.45
N SER A 299 -13.19 -17.46 43.22
CA SER A 299 -12.39 -16.25 43.41
C SER A 299 -11.65 -15.83 42.14
N GLN A 300 -11.15 -16.79 41.34
CA GLN A 300 -10.58 -16.52 40.03
C GLN A 300 -11.61 -16.00 39.02
N LEU A 301 -12.83 -16.57 39.01
CA LEU A 301 -13.90 -16.11 38.13
C LEU A 301 -14.35 -14.70 38.50
N GLN A 302 -14.43 -14.40 39.80
CA GLN A 302 -14.75 -13.07 40.30
C GLN A 302 -13.65 -12.05 39.95
N ALA A 303 -12.37 -12.45 39.98
CA ALA A 303 -11.26 -11.60 39.54
C ALA A 303 -11.35 -11.28 38.03
N VAL A 304 -11.70 -12.26 37.20
CA VAL A 304 -11.90 -12.07 35.75
C VAL A 304 -13.12 -11.18 35.47
N GLU A 305 -14.20 -11.31 36.23
CA GLU A 305 -15.36 -10.42 36.13
C GLU A 305 -15.00 -8.98 36.50
N THR A 306 -14.21 -8.77 37.57
CA THR A 306 -13.73 -7.43 37.93
C THR A 306 -12.80 -6.83 36.88
N ASP A 307 -11.91 -7.63 36.28
CA ASP A 307 -11.01 -7.17 35.22
C ASP A 307 -11.77 -6.81 33.94
N ARG A 308 -12.80 -7.59 33.59
CA ARG A 308 -13.72 -7.28 32.48
C ARG A 308 -14.43 -5.96 32.70
N ASP A 309 -14.94 -5.73 33.91
CA ASP A 309 -15.69 -4.51 34.24
C ASP A 309 -14.75 -3.27 34.30
N ASN A 310 -13.51 -3.45 34.77
CA ASN A 310 -12.46 -2.41 34.71
C ASN A 310 -12.10 -2.04 33.27
N LEU A 311 -11.95 -3.03 32.38
CA LEU A 311 -11.71 -2.81 30.95
C LEU A 311 -12.87 -2.09 30.27
N ARG A 312 -14.12 -2.44 30.63
CA ARG A 312 -15.32 -1.76 30.14
C ARG A 312 -15.34 -0.29 30.56
N HIS A 313 -14.98 0.01 31.82
CA HIS A 313 -14.89 1.39 32.30
C HIS A 313 -13.78 2.20 31.60
N LEU A 314 -12.61 1.60 31.38
CA LEU A 314 -11.53 2.22 30.60
C LEU A 314 -11.99 2.54 29.17
N TYR A 315 -12.64 1.60 28.50
CA TYR A 315 -13.16 1.81 27.15
C TYR A 315 -14.20 2.92 27.07
N GLU A 316 -15.15 2.96 28.02
CA GLU A 316 -16.14 4.03 28.12
C GLU A 316 -15.50 5.39 28.42
N GLN A 317 -14.43 5.44 29.21
CA GLN A 317 -13.66 6.66 29.46
C GLN A 317 -12.98 7.16 28.19
N THR A 318 -12.29 6.30 27.45
CA THR A 318 -11.63 6.67 26.19
C THR A 318 -12.63 7.18 25.16
N LEU A 319 -13.83 6.58 25.07
CA LEU A 319 -14.90 7.07 24.21
C LEU A 319 -15.39 8.46 24.59
N ARG A 320 -15.46 8.80 25.89
CA ARG A 320 -15.80 10.15 26.34
C ARG A 320 -14.72 11.16 25.95
N GLU A 321 -13.46 10.82 26.14
CA GLU A 321 -12.33 11.68 25.77
C GLU A 321 -12.27 11.95 24.26
N VAL A 322 -12.48 10.93 23.43
CA VAL A 322 -12.56 11.08 21.97
C VAL A 322 -13.72 12.00 21.57
N ARG A 323 -14.90 11.88 22.21
CA ARG A 323 -16.04 12.77 21.94
C ARG A 323 -15.75 14.22 22.33
N VAL A 324 -15.05 14.46 23.44
CA VAL A 324 -14.62 15.80 23.87
C VAL A 324 -13.65 16.39 22.84
N LEU A 325 -12.64 15.63 22.41
CA LEU A 325 -11.69 16.08 21.38
C LEU A 325 -12.40 16.39 20.05
N GLN A 326 -13.36 15.56 19.66
CA GLN A 326 -14.14 15.77 18.44
C GLN A 326 -15.04 17.01 18.52
N ALA A 327 -15.59 17.32 19.70
CA ALA A 327 -16.31 18.56 19.96
C ALA A 327 -15.39 19.79 19.90
N GLN A 328 -14.18 19.70 20.47
CA GLN A 328 -13.18 20.78 20.43
C GLN A 328 -12.66 21.06 19.01
N LEU A 329 -12.53 20.02 18.18
CA LEU A 329 -12.17 20.16 16.76
C LEU A 329 -13.28 20.83 15.95
N ARG A 330 -14.55 20.57 16.28
CA ARG A 330 -15.70 21.22 15.64
C ARG A 330 -15.89 22.67 16.10
N SER A 331 -15.43 23.03 17.30
CA SER A 331 -15.58 24.39 17.83
C SER A 331 -14.42 25.33 17.49
N LYS A 332 -13.39 24.89 16.76
CA LYS A 332 -12.34 25.79 16.26
C LYS A 332 -12.86 26.58 15.04
N PRO A 333 -13.02 27.91 15.14
CA PRO A 333 -13.49 28.70 14.01
C PRO A 333 -12.38 28.77 12.95
N THR A 334 -12.67 28.25 11.76
CA THR A 334 -11.91 28.52 10.54
C THR A 334 -12.09 29.99 10.20
N ALA A 335 -11.06 30.80 10.45
CA ALA A 335 -10.97 32.18 9.99
C ALA A 335 -10.91 32.20 8.45
N VAL A 336 -12.07 32.29 7.81
CA VAL A 336 -12.18 32.54 6.37
C VAL A 336 -12.04 34.03 6.13
N ARG A 337 -10.90 34.42 5.56
CA ARG A 337 -10.60 35.77 5.08
C ARG A 337 -11.26 35.93 3.71
N THR A 338 -12.42 36.59 3.64
CA THR A 338 -13.03 37.05 2.39
C THR A 338 -12.44 38.39 1.94
N PRO A 339 -12.20 38.60 0.64
CA PRO A 339 -12.24 39.92 0.03
C PRO A 339 -13.51 40.13 -0.80
N GLN A 340 -14.27 41.18 -0.46
CA GLN A 340 -15.18 41.95 -1.35
C GLN A 340 -14.31 42.69 -2.42
N SER A 341 -14.69 43.08 -3.64
CA SER A 341 -15.94 43.48 -4.31
C SER A 341 -15.67 43.56 -5.85
N ALA A 342 -16.45 42.93 -6.75
CA ALA A 342 -17.53 43.49 -7.64
C ALA A 342 -17.06 44.32 -8.88
N PRO A 343 -17.86 44.54 -9.97
CA PRO A 343 -19.08 43.88 -10.46
C PRO A 343 -19.07 43.54 -11.99
N GLY A 344 -20.07 42.78 -12.49
CA GLY A 344 -20.53 42.96 -13.88
C GLY A 344 -21.05 41.75 -14.66
N SER A 345 -22.32 41.87 -15.05
CA SER A 345 -22.95 41.37 -16.29
C SER A 345 -23.75 40.06 -16.25
N ALA A 346 -25.02 40.26 -16.59
CA ALA A 346 -26.10 39.31 -16.77
C ALA A 346 -26.04 38.57 -18.12
N ALA A 347 -26.64 37.38 -18.16
CA ALA A 347 -27.48 36.80 -19.24
C ALA A 347 -27.51 35.26 -19.03
N ALA A 348 -28.63 34.73 -18.55
CA ALA A 348 -29.69 34.11 -19.37
C ALA A 348 -29.42 32.62 -19.69
N SER A 349 -30.16 31.75 -19.00
CA SER A 349 -30.49 30.40 -19.47
C SER A 349 -31.31 30.47 -20.76
N PRO A 350 -31.36 29.37 -21.54
CA PRO A 350 -32.57 28.56 -21.39
C PRO A 350 -32.33 27.04 -21.38
N ALA A 351 -33.29 26.37 -20.77
CA ALA A 351 -33.54 24.95 -20.85
C ALA A 351 -34.05 24.54 -22.24
N LEU A 352 -33.71 23.34 -22.70
CA LEU A 352 -34.57 22.35 -23.39
C LEU A 352 -33.71 21.25 -24.03
N GLY A 353 -34.18 20.00 -23.98
CA GLY A 353 -33.75 18.97 -24.93
C GLY A 353 -33.59 17.58 -24.38
N GLN A 354 -34.71 16.90 -24.06
CA GLN A 354 -34.76 15.45 -24.02
C GLN A 354 -34.38 14.87 -25.38
N ALA A 355 -33.52 13.85 -25.41
CA ALA A 355 -33.42 12.93 -26.54
C ALA A 355 -33.09 11.52 -26.06
N ASN A 356 -34.09 10.65 -26.18
CA ASN A 356 -33.98 9.19 -26.17
C ASN A 356 -33.01 8.72 -27.25
N LEU A 357 -32.04 7.86 -26.90
CA LEU A 357 -31.50 6.89 -27.86
C LEU A 357 -31.33 5.53 -27.20
N ARG A 358 -32.11 4.59 -27.75
CA ARG A 358 -31.97 3.14 -27.65
C ARG A 358 -30.73 2.67 -28.41
N SER A 359 -29.98 1.73 -27.84
CA SER A 359 -29.20 0.71 -28.58
C SER A 359 -28.72 -0.35 -27.59
N SER A 360 -29.42 -1.46 -27.42
CA SER A 360 -29.24 -2.74 -28.14
C SER A 360 -27.90 -3.44 -27.85
N SER A 361 -27.95 -4.41 -26.93
CA SER A 361 -27.03 -5.55 -26.83
C SER A 361 -27.12 -6.46 -28.06
N PRO A 362 -26.05 -7.25 -28.29
CA PRO A 362 -26.20 -8.70 -28.43
C PRO A 362 -25.30 -9.40 -27.40
N ALA A 363 -25.82 -10.28 -26.53
CA ALA A 363 -26.11 -11.70 -26.81
C ALA A 363 -24.86 -12.46 -27.31
N GLY A 364 -24.19 -13.13 -26.38
CA GLY A 364 -23.12 -14.10 -26.61
C GLY A 364 -23.22 -15.20 -25.57
N ASP A 365 -23.75 -16.34 -26.01
CA ASP A 365 -24.10 -17.51 -25.22
C ASP A 365 -22.91 -18.43 -24.86
N THR A 366 -23.04 -19.06 -23.68
CA THR A 366 -22.57 -20.40 -23.23
C THR A 366 -21.09 -20.71 -22.93
N PRO A 367 -20.78 -21.73 -22.07
CA PRO A 367 -21.64 -22.48 -21.15
C PRO A 367 -21.14 -22.60 -19.70
N LEU A 368 -22.09 -23.00 -18.85
CA LEU A 368 -21.97 -23.53 -17.49
C LEU A 368 -20.89 -24.62 -17.36
N ARG A 369 -20.08 -24.53 -16.30
CA ARG A 369 -19.31 -25.67 -15.76
C ARG A 369 -19.70 -25.91 -14.30
N THR A 370 -20.16 -27.13 -14.08
CA THR A 370 -20.66 -27.74 -12.85
C THR A 370 -19.64 -27.72 -11.71
N GLY A 371 -20.16 -27.47 -10.50
CA GLY A 371 -19.40 -27.53 -9.25
C GLY A 371 -18.94 -28.94 -8.88
N SER A 372 -17.85 -28.99 -8.11
CA SER A 372 -17.33 -30.17 -7.42
C SER A 372 -16.94 -29.73 -6.01
N SER A 373 -17.72 -30.18 -5.03
CA SER A 373 -17.39 -30.15 -3.60
C SER A 373 -16.09 -30.93 -3.34
N GLY A 374 -15.18 -30.38 -2.53
CA GLY A 374 -13.98 -31.07 -2.09
C GLY A 374 -13.46 -30.52 -0.78
N THR A 375 -13.57 -31.34 0.27
CA THR A 375 -12.89 -31.25 1.56
C THR A 375 -11.43 -30.79 1.46
N GLN A 376 -11.06 -29.79 2.27
CA GLN A 376 -9.69 -29.29 2.42
C GLN A 376 -8.74 -30.41 2.90
N PRO A 377 -7.61 -30.66 2.22
CA PRO A 377 -6.52 -31.47 2.76
C PRO A 377 -5.67 -30.64 3.74
N PRO A 378 -4.91 -31.30 4.65
CA PRO A 378 -4.01 -30.61 5.58
C PRO A 378 -2.92 -29.81 4.85
N PRO A 379 -2.34 -28.78 5.49
CA PRO A 379 -1.41 -27.83 4.86
C PRO A 379 -0.21 -28.56 4.25
N THR A 380 0.04 -28.29 2.96
CA THR A 380 1.14 -28.86 2.18
C THR A 380 2.44 -28.14 2.48
N GLY A 381 3.57 -28.88 2.47
CA GLY A 381 4.91 -28.39 2.84
C GLY A 381 5.43 -27.14 2.12
N SER A 382 4.76 -26.61 1.09
CA SER A 382 5.14 -25.35 0.42
C SER A 382 4.86 -24.09 1.25
N GLU A 383 3.91 -24.13 2.18
CA GLU A 383 3.65 -22.99 3.08
C GLU A 383 4.74 -22.85 4.15
N TYR A 384 5.38 -23.96 4.52
CA TYR A 384 6.49 -23.98 5.49
C TYR A 384 7.79 -23.43 4.90
N ALA A 385 8.04 -23.66 3.60
CA ALA A 385 9.24 -23.19 2.89
C ALA A 385 9.31 -21.65 2.75
N LEU A 386 8.17 -21.00 2.53
CA LEU A 386 8.05 -19.53 2.45
C LEU A 386 8.33 -18.88 3.82
N VAL A 387 7.77 -19.44 4.89
CA VAL A 387 7.99 -18.97 6.27
C VAL A 387 9.46 -19.16 6.69
N LEU A 388 10.12 -20.24 6.26
CA LEU A 388 11.55 -20.47 6.49
C LEU A 388 12.44 -19.40 5.84
N GLY A 389 12.12 -18.97 4.62
CA GLY A 389 12.84 -17.91 3.91
C GLY A 389 12.78 -16.57 4.63
N ASP A 390 11.57 -16.18 5.07
CA ASP A 390 11.35 -14.91 5.76
C ASP A 390 12.00 -14.89 7.16
N VAL A 391 11.94 -16.00 7.90
CA VAL A 391 12.59 -16.12 9.22
C VAL A 391 14.11 -16.00 9.10
N ARG A 392 14.74 -16.61 8.09
CA ARG A 392 16.19 -16.48 7.85
C ARG A 392 16.59 -15.05 7.47
N ALA A 393 15.82 -14.37 6.63
CA ALA A 393 16.07 -12.99 6.25
C ALA A 393 16.03 -12.04 7.46
N VAL A 394 15.11 -12.27 8.40
CA VAL A 394 15.01 -11.49 9.65
C VAL A 394 16.18 -11.77 10.59
N ILE A 395 16.61 -13.03 10.73
CA ILE A 395 17.79 -13.40 11.51
C ILE A 395 19.05 -12.71 10.95
N GLU A 396 19.24 -12.75 9.64
CA GLU A 396 20.40 -12.17 8.97
C GLU A 396 20.42 -10.64 9.05
N TYR A 397 19.25 -10.00 8.94
CA TYR A 397 19.07 -8.57 9.17
C TYR A 397 19.44 -8.15 10.61
N LEU A 398 18.98 -8.90 11.62
CA LEU A 398 19.31 -8.64 13.03
C LEU A 398 20.81 -8.87 13.29
N HIS A 399 21.42 -9.90 12.70
CA HIS A 399 22.84 -10.19 12.84
C HIS A 399 23.72 -9.08 12.25
N ASN A 400 23.34 -8.54 11.09
CA ASN A 400 24.06 -7.43 10.44
C ASN A 400 23.89 -6.09 11.17
N ARG A 401 22.75 -5.85 11.83
CA ARG A 401 22.50 -4.65 12.66
C ARG A 401 23.21 -4.68 14.02
N LEU A 402 23.42 -5.87 14.58
CA LEU A 402 24.01 -6.05 15.91
C LEU A 402 25.53 -6.28 15.90
N ARG A 403 26.15 -6.41 14.71
CA ARG A 403 27.60 -6.52 14.58
C ARG A 403 28.25 -5.18 14.95
N PRO A 404 29.07 -5.10 16.01
CA PRO A 404 29.68 -3.84 16.42
C PRO A 404 30.64 -3.36 15.32
N SER A 405 30.29 -2.25 14.67
CA SER A 405 31.18 -1.53 13.79
C SER A 405 32.24 -0.80 14.63
N PRO A 406 33.55 -0.96 14.37
CA PRO A 406 34.61 -0.39 15.20
C PRO A 406 34.69 1.16 15.16
N ALA A 407 33.79 1.85 14.46
CA ALA A 407 33.91 3.28 14.17
C ALA A 407 32.78 4.18 14.73
N ARG A 408 31.80 3.68 15.49
CA ARG A 408 30.77 4.55 16.10
C ARG A 408 30.41 4.11 17.51
N SER A 409 30.74 4.98 18.48
CA SER A 409 30.37 4.82 19.88
C SER A 409 28.88 5.07 20.08
N SER A 410 28.29 4.27 20.98
CA SER A 410 26.91 4.30 21.51
C SER A 410 25.79 3.78 20.59
N VAL A 411 25.63 2.46 20.54
CA VAL A 411 24.31 1.84 20.37
C VAL A 411 23.66 1.76 21.77
N PRO A 412 22.39 2.17 21.96
CA PRO A 412 21.74 2.15 23.27
C PRO A 412 21.65 0.72 23.83
N VAL A 413 22.12 0.53 25.07
CA VAL A 413 22.13 -0.77 25.80
C VAL A 413 20.74 -1.41 25.88
N CYS A 414 19.68 -0.62 25.78
CA CYS A 414 18.27 -1.05 25.78
C CYS A 414 17.80 -1.77 24.49
N LEU A 415 18.48 -1.59 23.35
CA LEU A 415 18.14 -2.32 22.11
C LEU A 415 18.75 -3.73 22.11
N ALA A 416 19.95 -3.90 22.69
CA ALA A 416 20.64 -5.18 22.73
C ALA A 416 20.01 -6.20 23.72
N SER A 417 19.31 -5.72 24.76
CA SER A 417 18.60 -6.60 25.71
C SER A 417 17.25 -7.10 25.18
N ALA A 418 16.59 -6.36 24.29
CA ALA A 418 15.30 -6.73 23.71
C ALA A 418 15.42 -7.64 22.47
N THR A 419 16.51 -7.54 21.70
CA THR A 419 16.66 -8.29 20.43
C THR A 419 17.24 -9.69 20.60
N ARG A 420 17.92 -9.98 21.71
CA ARG A 420 18.52 -11.29 21.99
C ARG A 420 17.49 -12.43 22.17
N PRO A 421 16.43 -12.25 22.99
CA PRO A 421 15.39 -13.27 23.14
C PRO A 421 14.64 -13.55 21.84
N LEU A 422 14.47 -12.51 21.00
CA LEU A 422 13.81 -12.62 19.70
C LEU A 422 14.67 -13.42 18.70
N ALA A 423 15.98 -13.17 18.66
CA ALA A 423 16.92 -13.94 17.83
C ALA A 423 16.98 -15.41 18.25
N ASP A 424 16.94 -15.71 19.56
CA ASP A 424 16.92 -17.08 20.07
C ASP A 424 15.59 -17.81 19.74
N LEU A 425 14.46 -17.10 19.76
CA LEU A 425 13.15 -17.63 19.35
C LEU A 425 13.11 -17.93 17.85
N LEU A 426 13.63 -17.02 17.02
CA LEU A 426 13.71 -17.20 15.57
C LEU A 426 14.66 -18.34 15.19
N HIS A 427 15.78 -18.53 15.90
CA HIS A 427 16.65 -19.68 15.70
C HIS A 427 16.02 -21.02 16.11
N ARG A 428 15.15 -21.05 17.13
CA ARG A 428 14.40 -22.26 17.49
C ARG A 428 13.33 -22.60 16.44
N LEU A 429 12.69 -21.58 15.88
CA LEU A 429 11.71 -21.72 14.80
C LEU A 429 12.37 -22.20 13.50
N ASP A 430 13.50 -21.62 13.09
CA ASP A 430 14.26 -22.05 11.90
C ASP A 430 14.74 -23.51 12.01
N ARG A 431 15.15 -23.95 13.22
CA ARG A 431 15.43 -25.38 13.46
C ARG A 431 14.19 -26.26 13.36
N HIS A 432 13.10 -25.89 14.03
CA HIS A 432 11.88 -26.70 14.01
C HIS A 432 11.28 -26.85 12.61
N LEU A 433 11.36 -25.80 11.79
CA LEU A 433 10.87 -25.80 10.42
C LEU A 433 11.81 -26.58 9.48
N SER A 434 13.13 -26.42 9.64
CA SER A 434 14.12 -27.23 8.91
C SER A 434 13.99 -28.74 9.23
N ASP A 435 13.71 -29.08 10.49
CA ASP A 435 13.45 -30.45 10.92
C ASP A 435 12.12 -31.01 10.33
N GLN A 436 11.13 -30.15 10.07
CA GLN A 436 9.86 -30.53 9.44
C GLN A 436 9.95 -30.74 7.91
N GLU A 437 10.71 -29.90 7.19
CA GLU A 437 10.98 -30.14 5.75
C GLU A 437 11.81 -31.40 5.53
N ALA A 438 12.81 -31.63 6.39
CA ALA A 438 13.61 -32.85 6.37
C ALA A 438 12.74 -34.09 6.63
N THR A 439 11.83 -34.05 7.61
CA THR A 439 10.94 -35.19 7.90
C THR A 439 9.87 -35.43 6.82
N PHE A 440 9.35 -34.40 6.15
CA PHE A 440 8.36 -34.58 5.07
C PHE A 440 8.96 -35.19 3.79
N THR A 441 10.16 -34.77 3.41
CA THR A 441 10.88 -35.34 2.26
C THR A 441 11.37 -36.76 2.55
N VAL A 442 11.87 -37.01 3.76
CA VAL A 442 12.28 -38.33 4.23
C VAL A 442 11.09 -39.29 4.31
N THR A 443 9.93 -38.87 4.82
CA THR A 443 8.76 -39.76 4.93
C THR A 443 8.14 -40.17 3.59
N GLN A 444 8.18 -39.32 2.55
CA GLN A 444 7.76 -39.75 1.20
C GLN A 444 8.79 -40.66 0.53
N GLN A 445 10.09 -40.41 0.71
CA GLN A 445 11.15 -41.30 0.22
C GLN A 445 11.13 -42.65 0.94
N ASP A 446 10.89 -42.67 2.26
CA ASP A 446 10.78 -43.88 3.06
C ASP A 446 9.57 -44.72 2.63
N ARG A 447 8.41 -44.09 2.34
CA ARG A 447 7.26 -44.81 1.79
C ARG A 447 7.52 -45.38 0.40
N LEU A 448 8.25 -44.67 -0.45
CA LEU A 448 8.71 -45.19 -1.74
C LEU A 448 9.71 -46.35 -1.56
N ALA A 449 10.61 -46.25 -0.60
CA ALA A 449 11.56 -47.32 -0.27
C ALA A 449 10.85 -48.56 0.29
N GLU A 450 9.91 -48.39 1.22
CA GLU A 450 9.08 -49.45 1.79
C GLU A 450 8.23 -50.15 0.73
N THR A 451 7.57 -49.41 -0.16
CA THR A 451 6.79 -50.00 -1.26
C THR A 451 7.67 -50.72 -2.28
N THR A 452 8.87 -50.19 -2.56
CA THR A 452 9.85 -50.85 -3.44
C THR A 452 10.37 -52.14 -2.80
N GLN A 453 10.60 -52.15 -1.49
CA GLN A 453 11.03 -53.32 -0.76
C GLN A 453 9.92 -54.37 -0.65
N ALA A 454 8.67 -53.96 -0.38
CA ALA A 454 7.50 -54.81 -0.41
C ALA A 454 7.30 -55.46 -1.79
N LEU A 455 7.52 -54.73 -2.89
CA LEU A 455 7.50 -55.28 -4.25
C LEU A 455 8.61 -56.30 -4.48
N SER A 456 9.80 -56.08 -3.91
CA SER A 456 10.90 -57.04 -4.00
C SER A 456 10.60 -58.36 -3.27
N ASP A 457 9.94 -58.28 -2.11
CA ASP A 457 9.50 -59.43 -1.32
C ASP A 457 8.34 -60.18 -2.00
N LEU A 458 7.43 -59.45 -2.62
CA LEU A 458 6.33 -60.04 -3.38
C LEU A 458 6.85 -60.77 -4.63
N ARG A 459 7.87 -60.20 -5.29
CA ARG A 459 8.57 -60.81 -6.42
C ARG A 459 9.30 -62.09 -6.02
N THR A 460 10.01 -62.13 -4.90
CA THR A 460 10.66 -63.36 -4.43
C THR A 460 9.65 -64.44 -4.08
N ARG A 461 8.54 -64.10 -3.42
CA ARG A 461 7.43 -65.04 -3.15
C ARG A 461 6.83 -65.60 -4.43
N TYR A 462 6.63 -64.76 -5.45
CA TYR A 462 6.14 -65.21 -6.75
C TYR A 462 7.06 -66.26 -7.38
N TRP A 463 8.38 -66.01 -7.37
CA TRP A 463 9.35 -66.98 -7.88
C TRP A 463 9.34 -68.30 -7.11
N THR A 464 9.28 -68.27 -5.77
CA THR A 464 9.22 -69.50 -4.97
C THR A 464 7.98 -70.34 -5.27
N ILE A 465 6.80 -69.70 -5.37
CA ILE A 465 5.55 -70.41 -5.67
C ILE A 465 5.57 -70.92 -7.12
N SER A 466 6.21 -70.20 -8.03
CA SER A 466 6.38 -70.62 -9.43
C SER A 466 7.31 -71.84 -9.56
N ASP A 467 8.38 -71.91 -8.77
CA ASP A 467 9.28 -73.07 -8.71
C ASP A 467 8.58 -74.29 -8.10
N ASP A 468 7.82 -74.10 -7.02
CA ASP A 468 7.03 -75.18 -6.41
C ASP A 468 5.96 -75.72 -7.36
N TYR A 469 5.30 -74.83 -8.11
CA TYR A 469 4.38 -75.21 -9.19
C TYR A 469 5.06 -76.07 -10.26
N GLN A 470 6.28 -75.71 -10.69
CA GLN A 470 7.04 -76.50 -11.66
C GLN A 470 7.44 -77.87 -11.10
N ARG A 471 7.86 -77.96 -9.84
CA ARG A 471 8.20 -79.23 -9.18
C ARG A 471 7.00 -80.16 -9.12
N ILE A 472 5.85 -79.68 -8.63
CA ILE A 472 4.62 -80.48 -8.54
C ILE A 472 4.17 -80.94 -9.93
N ARG A 473 4.31 -80.09 -10.95
CA ARG A 473 4.01 -80.47 -12.34
C ARG A 473 4.94 -81.58 -12.86
N GLN A 474 6.23 -81.52 -12.54
CA GLN A 474 7.19 -82.58 -12.89
C GLN A 474 6.90 -83.89 -12.14
N GLU A 475 6.51 -83.83 -10.87
CA GLU A 475 6.08 -85.02 -10.11
C GLU A 475 4.80 -85.64 -10.70
N LEU A 476 3.83 -84.81 -11.11
CA LEU A 476 2.61 -85.26 -11.82
C LEU A 476 2.93 -85.88 -13.19
N GLU A 477 3.92 -85.37 -13.91
CA GLU A 477 4.43 -85.96 -15.16
C GLU A 477 5.09 -87.33 -14.91
N GLN A 478 5.85 -87.49 -13.82
CA GLN A 478 6.46 -88.77 -13.44
C GLN A 478 5.42 -89.82 -12.97
N LEU A 479 4.31 -89.36 -12.37
CA LEU A 479 3.20 -90.21 -11.94
C LEU A 479 2.23 -90.58 -13.08
N LYS A 480 2.32 -89.94 -14.26
CA LYS A 480 1.59 -90.42 -15.44
C LYS A 480 2.14 -91.79 -15.80
N PRO A 481 1.31 -92.85 -15.83
CA PRO A 481 1.77 -94.19 -16.17
C PRO A 481 2.36 -94.16 -17.56
N SER A 482 3.66 -94.45 -17.68
CA SER A 482 4.28 -94.66 -18.98
C SER A 482 3.48 -95.77 -19.66
N LYS A 483 2.94 -95.49 -20.85
CA LYS A 483 2.30 -96.49 -21.70
C LYS A 483 3.36 -97.43 -22.27
N ALA A 484 4.09 -98.14 -21.42
CA ALA A 484 4.92 -99.24 -21.83
C ALA A 484 5.31 -100.09 -20.61
N THR A 485 4.84 -101.34 -20.69
CA THR A 485 5.44 -102.58 -20.17
C THR A 485 4.78 -103.22 -18.95
N LYS A 486 4.33 -104.45 -19.20
CA LYS A 486 3.61 -105.40 -18.34
C LYS A 486 4.33 -105.68 -17.03
N ALA A 487 3.63 -105.61 -15.89
CA ALA A 487 3.81 -106.55 -14.77
C ALA A 487 2.59 -106.54 -13.82
N PRO A 488 2.14 -107.70 -13.31
CA PRO A 488 0.96 -107.83 -12.46
C PRO A 488 1.35 -107.95 -10.97
N SER A 489 1.31 -106.87 -10.20
CA SER A 489 1.28 -106.91 -8.72
C SER A 489 1.05 -105.51 -8.11
N LEU A 490 -0.08 -104.86 -8.38
CA LEU A 490 -0.40 -103.53 -7.79
C LEU A 490 -1.86 -103.42 -7.30
N ALA A 491 -2.58 -104.53 -7.18
CA ALA A 491 -3.99 -104.53 -6.77
C ALA A 491 -4.22 -104.10 -5.30
N SER A 492 -3.19 -104.09 -4.44
CA SER A 492 -3.28 -103.64 -3.04
C SER A 492 -2.73 -102.23 -2.77
N GLU A 493 -2.09 -101.57 -3.74
CA GLU A 493 -1.52 -100.20 -3.60
C GLU A 493 -2.31 -99.12 -4.36
N GLY A 494 -3.34 -99.51 -5.12
CA GLY A 494 -4.23 -98.59 -5.85
C GLY A 494 -4.95 -97.52 -4.99
N PRO A 495 -5.47 -97.82 -3.79
CA PRO A 495 -6.13 -96.79 -2.97
C PRO A 495 -5.20 -95.68 -2.44
N PRO A 496 -4.00 -95.94 -1.89
CA PRO A 496 -3.11 -94.87 -1.42
C PRO A 496 -2.54 -94.02 -2.56
N LEU A 497 -2.29 -94.61 -3.74
CA LEU A 497 -1.84 -93.85 -4.91
C LEU A 497 -2.94 -92.92 -5.46
N ARG A 498 -4.20 -93.34 -5.46
CA ARG A 498 -5.33 -92.47 -5.81
C ARG A 498 -5.52 -91.33 -4.81
N GLN A 499 -5.46 -91.62 -3.51
CA GLN A 499 -5.50 -90.57 -2.48
C GLN A 499 -4.36 -89.56 -2.65
N ARG A 500 -3.15 -90.03 -2.98
CA ARG A 500 -2.01 -89.14 -3.22
C ARG A 500 -2.16 -88.31 -4.49
N LEU A 501 -2.73 -88.87 -5.55
CA LEU A 501 -3.04 -88.14 -6.79
C LEU A 501 -4.13 -87.08 -6.56
N ASP A 502 -5.20 -87.42 -5.85
CA ASP A 502 -6.29 -86.49 -5.52
C ASP A 502 -5.79 -85.36 -4.60
N ALA A 503 -4.92 -85.68 -3.64
CA ALA A 503 -4.24 -84.68 -2.81
C ALA A 503 -3.33 -83.76 -3.63
N LEU A 504 -2.54 -84.30 -4.56
CA LEU A 504 -1.69 -83.51 -5.47
C LEU A 504 -2.50 -82.63 -6.42
N LEU A 505 -3.63 -83.11 -6.93
CA LEU A 505 -4.55 -82.32 -7.76
C LEU A 505 -5.19 -81.18 -6.96
N ALA A 506 -5.64 -81.44 -5.73
CA ALA A 506 -6.15 -80.42 -4.84
C ALA A 506 -5.08 -79.36 -4.50
N GLN A 507 -3.84 -79.81 -4.26
CA GLN A 507 -2.70 -78.93 -3.98
C GLN A 507 -2.32 -78.08 -5.20
N HIS A 508 -2.35 -78.66 -6.41
CA HIS A 508 -2.14 -77.93 -7.68
C HIS A 508 -3.22 -76.88 -7.93
N GLN A 509 -4.50 -77.21 -7.70
CA GLN A 509 -5.61 -76.26 -7.81
C GLN A 509 -5.48 -75.11 -6.80
N ALA A 510 -5.12 -75.39 -5.55
CA ALA A 510 -4.86 -74.37 -4.53
C ALA A 510 -3.72 -73.44 -4.94
N LEU A 511 -2.58 -74.00 -5.41
CA LEU A 511 -1.44 -73.22 -5.90
C LEU A 511 -1.79 -72.36 -7.11
N THR A 512 -2.65 -72.86 -8.01
CA THR A 512 -3.10 -72.09 -9.18
C THR A 512 -3.98 -70.92 -8.76
N GLN A 513 -4.85 -71.10 -7.77
CA GLN A 513 -5.66 -70.01 -7.19
C GLN A 513 -4.79 -68.99 -6.46
N ASP A 514 -3.78 -69.43 -5.72
CA ASP A 514 -2.86 -68.55 -5.01
C ASP A 514 -1.98 -67.74 -5.97
N HIS A 515 -1.51 -68.35 -7.07
CA HIS A 515 -0.85 -67.63 -8.18
C HIS A 515 -1.76 -66.56 -8.78
N ALA A 516 -3.03 -66.88 -9.08
CA ALA A 516 -3.97 -65.91 -9.63
C ALA A 516 -4.22 -64.73 -8.67
N LYS A 517 -4.32 -64.99 -7.36
CA LYS A 517 -4.43 -63.92 -6.35
C LYS A 517 -3.16 -63.06 -6.30
N LEU A 518 -1.99 -63.70 -6.37
CA LEU A 518 -0.69 -63.01 -6.35
C LEU A 518 -0.48 -62.14 -7.60
N ASP A 519 -0.93 -62.59 -8.76
CA ASP A 519 -0.90 -61.80 -10.00
C ASP A 519 -1.77 -60.54 -9.92
N VAL A 520 -2.92 -60.65 -9.24
CA VAL A 520 -3.81 -59.49 -9.02
C VAL A 520 -3.18 -58.52 -8.02
N THR A 521 -2.61 -59.01 -6.92
CA THR A 521 -1.94 -58.13 -5.94
C THR A 521 -0.70 -57.44 -6.54
N LEU A 522 0.08 -58.16 -7.35
CA LEU A 522 1.26 -57.61 -8.01
C LEU A 522 0.88 -56.56 -9.07
N ARG A 523 -0.19 -56.80 -9.85
CA ARG A 523 -0.73 -55.79 -10.77
C ARG A 523 -1.22 -54.54 -10.05
N ASN A 524 -1.94 -54.69 -8.93
CA ASN A 524 -2.41 -53.55 -8.14
C ASN A 524 -1.25 -52.76 -7.55
N ALA A 525 -0.21 -53.43 -7.03
CA ALA A 525 0.98 -52.78 -6.49
C ALA A 525 1.78 -52.02 -7.57
N ILE A 526 1.88 -52.57 -8.80
CA ILE A 526 2.49 -51.86 -9.93
C ILE A 526 1.71 -50.59 -10.26
N GLN A 527 0.38 -50.67 -10.35
CA GLN A 527 -0.48 -49.51 -10.63
C GLN A 527 -0.37 -48.45 -9.51
N GLU A 528 -0.22 -48.85 -8.26
CA GLU A 528 -0.02 -47.93 -7.14
C GLU A 528 1.33 -47.22 -7.23
N VAL A 529 2.40 -47.93 -7.57
CA VAL A 529 3.72 -47.33 -7.79
C VAL A 529 3.71 -46.36 -8.98
N GLU A 530 3.00 -46.69 -10.07
CA GLU A 530 2.83 -45.77 -11.20
C GLU A 530 2.12 -44.48 -10.79
N LYS A 531 1.04 -44.58 -10.01
CA LYS A 531 0.34 -43.40 -9.44
C LYS A 531 1.24 -42.56 -8.54
N LEU A 532 2.02 -43.20 -7.66
CA LEU A 532 2.96 -42.50 -6.78
C LEU A 532 4.07 -41.79 -7.58
N ARG A 533 4.54 -42.39 -8.67
CA ARG A 533 5.49 -41.76 -9.59
C ARG A 533 4.90 -40.54 -10.29
N GLU A 534 3.66 -40.62 -10.79
CA GLU A 534 2.98 -39.47 -11.40
C GLU A 534 2.78 -38.31 -10.41
N LEU A 535 2.43 -38.62 -9.16
CA LEU A 535 2.32 -37.63 -8.10
C LEU A 535 3.67 -36.98 -7.77
N LEU A 536 4.74 -37.78 -7.70
CA LEU A 536 6.10 -37.29 -7.49
C LEU A 536 6.54 -36.37 -8.64
N ASP A 537 6.34 -36.77 -9.89
CA ASP A 537 6.65 -35.95 -11.06
C ASP A 537 5.86 -34.64 -11.09
N SER A 538 4.59 -34.67 -10.68
CA SER A 538 3.76 -33.47 -10.54
C SER A 538 4.31 -32.53 -9.46
N ALA A 539 4.66 -33.07 -8.29
CA ALA A 539 5.25 -32.31 -7.19
C ALA A 539 6.61 -31.71 -7.59
N GLU A 540 7.44 -32.43 -8.31
CA GLU A 540 8.72 -31.92 -8.83
C GLU A 540 8.52 -30.77 -9.81
N ARG A 541 7.53 -30.85 -10.72
CA ARG A 541 7.21 -29.75 -11.64
C ARG A 541 6.75 -28.50 -10.89
N GLN A 542 5.88 -28.67 -9.89
CA GLN A 542 5.45 -27.57 -9.01
C GLN A 542 6.64 -26.96 -8.26
N ASN A 543 7.54 -27.78 -7.74
CA ASN A 543 8.75 -27.32 -7.05
C ASN A 543 9.68 -26.53 -7.99
N ARG A 544 9.87 -26.99 -9.24
CA ARG A 544 10.63 -26.24 -10.27
C ARG A 544 9.97 -24.90 -10.60
N SER A 545 8.65 -24.86 -10.70
CA SER A 545 7.89 -23.62 -10.93
C SER A 545 8.02 -22.64 -9.76
N LEU A 546 7.88 -23.12 -8.52
CA LEU A 546 8.04 -22.31 -7.32
C LEU A 546 9.46 -21.76 -7.21
N LYS A 547 10.49 -22.59 -7.44
CA LYS A 547 11.88 -22.13 -7.48
C LYS A 547 12.12 -21.04 -8.53
N ALA A 548 11.51 -21.17 -9.71
CA ALA A 548 11.60 -20.13 -10.74
C ALA A 548 10.95 -18.81 -10.27
N PHE A 549 9.79 -18.89 -9.62
CA PHE A 549 9.10 -17.73 -9.05
C PHE A 549 9.90 -17.08 -7.91
N THR A 550 10.48 -17.87 -7.00
CA THR A 550 11.35 -17.36 -5.93
C THR A 550 12.56 -16.61 -6.50
N ASN A 551 13.22 -17.17 -7.52
CA ASN A 551 14.36 -16.49 -8.17
C ASN A 551 13.96 -15.16 -8.82
N GLU A 552 12.73 -15.05 -9.34
CA GLU A 552 12.25 -13.80 -9.92
C GLU A 552 11.95 -12.76 -8.83
N LEU A 553 11.30 -13.15 -7.74
CA LEU A 553 11.11 -12.29 -6.57
C LEU A 553 12.43 -11.81 -5.95
N GLU A 554 13.47 -12.64 -5.96
CA GLU A 554 14.82 -12.25 -5.53
C GLU A 554 15.43 -11.18 -6.45
N ARG A 555 15.25 -11.32 -7.78
CA ARG A 555 15.69 -10.30 -8.75
C ARG A 555 14.96 -8.99 -8.56
N GLU A 556 13.64 -9.02 -8.43
CA GLU A 556 12.83 -7.83 -8.17
C GLU A 556 13.23 -7.15 -6.85
N ASN A 557 13.42 -7.93 -5.78
CA ASN A 557 13.92 -7.38 -4.51
C ASN A 557 15.29 -6.71 -4.67
N GLN A 558 16.18 -7.30 -5.45
CA GLN A 558 17.48 -6.71 -5.72
C GLN A 558 17.36 -5.42 -6.54
N GLN A 559 16.43 -5.37 -7.49
CA GLN A 559 16.11 -4.16 -8.24
C GLN A 559 15.58 -3.05 -7.32
N TYR A 560 14.61 -3.34 -6.45
CA TYR A 560 14.07 -2.37 -5.50
C TYR A 560 15.13 -1.85 -4.52
N ARG A 561 16.06 -2.72 -4.07
CA ARG A 561 17.20 -2.28 -3.25
C ARG A 561 18.10 -1.30 -3.99
N ASN A 562 18.37 -1.53 -5.27
CA ASN A 562 19.16 -0.63 -6.11
C ASN A 562 18.43 0.69 -6.40
N GLU A 563 17.12 0.66 -6.61
CA GLU A 563 16.32 1.87 -6.78
C GLU A 563 16.29 2.70 -5.50
N LEU A 564 16.16 2.05 -4.34
CA LEU A 564 16.19 2.71 -3.03
C LEU A 564 17.55 3.39 -2.75
N THR A 565 18.67 2.75 -3.10
CA THR A 565 20.00 3.38 -2.96
C THR A 565 20.15 4.58 -3.90
N ASN A 566 19.67 4.49 -5.14
CA ASN A 566 19.66 5.61 -6.08
C ASN A 566 18.81 6.79 -5.58
N VAL A 567 17.62 6.53 -5.04
CA VAL A 567 16.77 7.57 -4.44
C VAL A 567 17.44 8.23 -3.24
N LYS A 568 18.09 7.43 -2.36
CA LYS A 568 18.85 7.97 -1.23
C LYS A 568 20.00 8.88 -1.69
N GLN A 569 20.71 8.50 -2.75
CA GLN A 569 21.79 9.31 -3.31
C GLN A 569 21.25 10.64 -3.89
N ARG A 570 20.14 10.60 -4.65
CA ARG A 570 19.48 11.82 -5.17
C ARG A 570 19.00 12.74 -4.05
N ASN A 571 18.38 12.18 -3.00
CA ASN A 571 17.97 12.95 -1.83
C ASN A 571 19.17 13.60 -1.14
N GLN A 572 20.30 12.91 -1.02
CA GLN A 572 21.52 13.49 -0.46
C GLN A 572 22.03 14.67 -1.30
N THR A 573 22.01 14.54 -2.63
CA THR A 573 22.36 15.64 -3.55
C THR A 573 21.40 16.83 -3.39
N MET A 574 20.09 16.57 -3.28
CA MET A 574 19.09 17.62 -3.06
C MET A 574 19.32 18.34 -1.73
N ILE A 575 19.58 17.61 -0.64
CA ILE A 575 19.93 18.21 0.66
C ILE A 575 21.16 19.12 0.55
N THR A 576 22.21 18.68 -0.15
CA THR A 576 23.40 19.53 -0.36
C THR A 576 23.08 20.79 -1.20
N SER A 577 22.19 20.67 -2.20
CA SER A 577 21.77 21.82 -3.01
C SER A 577 20.92 22.81 -2.21
N ILE A 578 20.02 22.34 -1.34
CA ILE A 578 19.22 23.18 -0.45
C ILE A 578 20.14 23.96 0.49
N ALA A 579 21.11 23.30 1.11
CA ALA A 579 22.09 23.96 1.97
C ALA A 579 22.88 25.04 1.21
N SER A 580 23.21 24.82 -0.07
CA SER A 580 23.86 25.83 -0.90
C SER A 580 22.95 27.03 -1.24
N LEU A 581 21.66 26.78 -1.48
CA LEU A 581 20.67 27.84 -1.72
C LEU A 581 20.41 28.66 -0.46
N GLU A 582 20.38 28.04 0.72
CA GLU A 582 20.28 28.75 2.00
C GLU A 582 21.47 29.68 2.21
N ALA A 583 22.69 29.26 1.84
CA ALA A 583 23.88 30.11 1.89
C ALA A 583 23.78 31.31 0.93
N VAL A 584 23.28 31.10 -0.30
CA VAL A 584 23.02 32.20 -1.26
C VAL A 584 21.93 33.14 -0.73
N SER A 585 20.86 32.61 -0.15
CA SER A 585 19.80 33.40 0.46
C SER A 585 20.32 34.28 1.60
N ALA A 586 21.27 33.78 2.40
CA ALA A 586 21.92 34.59 3.43
C ALA A 586 22.73 35.75 2.82
N GLN A 587 23.50 35.49 1.75
CA GLN A 587 24.25 36.52 1.03
C GLN A 587 23.33 37.59 0.41
N VAL A 588 22.19 37.18 -0.17
CA VAL A 588 21.20 38.13 -0.72
C VAL A 588 20.63 39.03 0.38
N LYS A 589 20.40 38.49 1.58
CA LYS A 589 19.94 39.27 2.73
C LYS A 589 21.00 40.30 3.16
N GLU A 590 22.26 39.90 3.24
CA GLU A 590 23.36 40.82 3.54
C GLU A 590 23.47 41.95 2.50
N LEU A 591 23.29 41.63 1.21
CA LEU A 591 23.28 42.65 0.15
C LEU A 591 22.09 43.60 0.26
N SER A 592 20.91 43.11 0.65
CA SER A 592 19.74 43.96 0.92
C SER A 592 19.99 44.90 2.09
N ASP A 593 20.57 44.38 3.18
CA ASP A 593 20.90 45.19 4.37
C ASP A 593 21.93 46.28 4.02
N LEU A 594 22.92 45.97 3.19
CA LEU A 594 23.89 46.95 2.67
C LEU A 594 23.23 48.00 1.75
N GLN A 595 22.25 47.61 0.93
CA GLN A 595 21.51 48.55 0.08
C GLN A 595 20.68 49.53 0.92
N ASP A 596 20.05 49.06 1.99
CA ASP A 596 19.30 49.92 2.90
C ASP A 596 20.21 50.85 3.70
N LEU A 597 21.39 50.37 4.12
CA LEU A 597 22.42 51.21 4.72
C LEU A 597 22.90 52.31 3.74
N LEU A 598 23.14 51.95 2.47
CA LEU A 598 23.52 52.91 1.44
C LEU A 598 22.46 54.02 1.29
N ARG A 599 21.18 53.65 1.17
CA ARG A 599 20.07 54.62 1.11
C ARG A 599 20.02 55.53 2.34
N ALA A 600 20.21 54.98 3.53
CA ALA A 600 20.24 55.77 4.77
C ALA A 600 21.41 56.78 4.76
N THR A 601 22.59 56.40 4.25
CA THR A 601 23.73 57.31 4.12
C THR A 601 23.54 58.39 3.05
N GLU A 602 22.80 58.08 1.97
CA GLU A 602 22.44 59.07 0.95
C GLU A 602 21.48 60.12 1.50
N LEU A 603 20.46 59.70 2.26
CA LEU A 603 19.53 60.60 2.92
C LEU A 603 20.24 61.53 3.93
N SER A 604 21.12 60.99 4.77
CA SER A 604 21.87 61.80 5.73
C SER A 604 22.81 62.79 5.02
N LYS A 605 23.45 62.39 3.92
CA LYS A 605 24.25 63.29 3.07
C LYS A 605 23.42 64.45 2.53
N ASP A 606 22.20 64.19 2.08
CA ASP A 606 21.32 65.24 1.57
C ASP A 606 20.79 66.17 2.69
N GLU A 607 20.57 65.65 3.89
CA GLU A 607 20.29 66.48 5.09
C GLU A 607 21.47 67.40 5.43
N TYR A 608 22.70 66.88 5.43
CA TYR A 608 23.89 67.72 5.61
C TYR A 608 24.02 68.80 4.54
N LYS A 609 23.70 68.51 3.26
CA LYS A 609 23.67 69.54 2.21
C LYS A 609 22.60 70.60 2.47
N ARG A 610 21.41 70.21 2.92
CA ARG A 610 20.34 71.18 3.27
C ARG A 610 20.79 72.09 4.41
N HIS A 611 21.34 71.53 5.48
CA HIS A 611 21.87 72.31 6.61
C HIS A 611 23.01 73.25 6.19
N ALA A 612 23.92 72.80 5.30
CA ALA A 612 24.96 73.67 4.78
C ALA A 612 24.40 74.86 3.98
N LEU A 613 23.33 74.64 3.19
CA LEU A 613 22.64 75.71 2.47
C LEU A 613 21.87 76.66 3.40
N GLU A 614 21.25 76.14 4.46
CA GLU A 614 20.61 76.96 5.50
C GLU A 614 21.64 77.86 6.21
N LEU A 615 22.76 77.28 6.67
CA LEU A 615 23.87 78.03 7.26
C LEU A 615 24.41 79.11 6.31
N ALA A 616 24.53 78.83 5.02
CA ALA A 616 24.96 79.82 4.04
C ALA A 616 23.98 81.00 3.94
N ARG A 617 22.67 80.73 3.94
CA ARG A 617 21.63 81.77 3.96
C ARG A 617 21.67 82.60 5.23
N ASP A 618 21.83 81.97 6.39
CA ASP A 618 21.93 82.67 7.68
C ASP A 618 23.15 83.60 7.68
N VAL A 619 24.29 83.15 7.16
CA VAL A 619 25.49 83.98 7.02
C VAL A 619 25.23 85.20 6.11
N GLU A 620 24.54 85.03 4.99
CA GLU A 620 24.16 86.16 4.12
C GLU A 620 23.23 87.15 4.82
N GLN A 621 22.27 86.66 5.60
CA GLN A 621 21.38 87.51 6.41
C GLN A 621 22.16 88.28 7.49
N PHE A 622 23.08 87.62 8.19
CA PHE A 622 23.95 88.29 9.16
C PHE A 622 24.84 89.35 8.49
N GLN A 623 25.40 89.07 7.31
CA GLN A 623 26.18 90.05 6.56
C GLN A 623 25.32 91.26 6.15
N ALA A 624 24.08 91.04 5.71
CA ALA A 624 23.15 92.12 5.39
C ALA A 624 22.84 92.99 6.63
N MET A 625 22.61 92.35 7.78
CA MET A 625 22.40 93.03 9.05
C MET A 625 23.62 93.85 9.47
N VAL A 626 24.84 93.31 9.33
CA VAL A 626 26.09 94.04 9.59
C VAL A 626 26.20 95.27 8.70
N ARG A 627 25.94 95.15 7.38
CA ARG A 627 25.95 96.30 6.46
C ARG A 627 24.93 97.36 6.86
N GLN A 628 23.74 96.94 7.30
CA GLN A 628 22.71 97.87 7.77
C GLN A 628 23.15 98.62 9.04
N LEU A 629 23.73 97.91 10.01
CA LEU A 629 24.30 98.53 11.22
C LEU A 629 25.46 99.48 10.88
N GLU A 630 26.29 99.17 9.87
CA GLU A 630 27.33 100.07 9.38
C GLU A 630 26.75 101.36 8.79
N ILE A 631 25.68 101.26 7.99
CA ILE A 631 24.96 102.42 7.43
C ILE A 631 24.37 103.27 8.56
N GLU A 632 23.72 102.65 9.54
CA GLU A 632 23.15 103.35 10.71
C GLU A 632 24.22 104.04 11.54
N ARG A 633 25.36 103.37 11.80
CA ARG A 633 26.52 103.94 12.46
C ARG A 633 27.04 105.17 11.72
N ASP A 634 27.20 105.08 10.40
CA ASP A 634 27.71 106.19 9.60
C ASP A 634 26.72 107.36 9.57
N GLY A 635 25.42 107.08 9.47
CA GLY A 635 24.35 108.06 9.60
C GLY A 635 24.39 108.81 10.95
N LEU A 636 24.55 108.07 12.06
CA LEU A 636 24.73 108.65 13.39
C LEU A 636 26.01 109.49 13.48
N ALA A 637 27.12 109.02 12.90
CA ALA A 637 28.37 109.77 12.86
C ALA A 637 28.22 111.11 12.12
N VAL A 638 27.48 111.14 11.00
CA VAL A 638 27.14 112.39 10.30
C VAL A 638 26.27 113.29 11.18
N GLN A 639 25.25 112.76 11.85
CA GLN A 639 24.41 113.53 12.76
C GLN A 639 25.22 114.16 13.89
N VAL A 640 26.10 113.40 14.54
CA VAL A 640 27.00 113.89 15.60
C VAL A 640 27.91 115.00 15.09
N LYS A 641 28.55 114.82 13.93
CA LYS A 641 29.37 115.87 13.30
C LYS A 641 28.56 117.14 13.00
N SER A 642 27.36 116.98 12.46
CA SER A 642 26.48 118.12 12.16
C SER A 642 26.07 118.90 13.41
N ARG A 643 25.77 118.20 14.51
CA ARG A 643 25.43 118.79 15.81
C ARG A 643 26.64 119.48 16.44
N ALA A 644 27.82 118.86 16.36
CA ALA A 644 29.07 119.47 16.80
C ALA A 644 29.36 120.78 16.04
N HIS A 645 29.16 120.82 14.72
CA HIS A 645 29.28 122.04 13.93
C HIS A 645 28.23 123.11 14.28
N ARG A 646 26.97 122.71 14.56
CA ARG A 646 25.93 123.66 15.02
C ARG A 646 26.32 124.27 16.37
N LEU A 647 26.70 123.46 17.34
CA LEU A 647 27.18 123.91 18.65
C LEU A 647 28.39 124.83 18.52
N GLN A 648 29.33 124.52 17.62
CA GLN A 648 30.48 125.39 17.36
C GLN A 648 30.07 126.76 16.79
N ARG A 649 29.08 126.80 15.90
CA ARG A 649 28.54 128.07 15.36
C ARG A 649 27.82 128.87 16.44
N GLU A 650 27.01 128.22 17.26
CA GLU A 650 26.33 128.84 18.40
C GLU A 650 27.35 129.45 19.37
N GLN A 651 28.40 128.70 19.75
CA GLN A 651 29.49 129.22 20.59
C GLN A 651 30.27 130.37 19.94
N GLN A 652 30.45 130.38 18.62
CA GLN A 652 31.07 131.50 17.92
C GLN A 652 30.18 132.75 17.88
N GLN A 653 28.85 132.57 17.81
CA GLN A 653 27.89 133.66 17.91
C GLN A 653 27.86 134.23 19.34
N GLU A 654 27.86 133.37 20.37
CA GLU A 654 27.95 133.79 21.77
C GLU A 654 29.22 134.59 22.07
N ARG A 655 30.35 134.29 21.41
CA ARG A 655 31.60 135.06 21.57
C ARG A 655 31.63 136.40 20.84
N ARG A 656 30.70 136.64 19.92
CA ARG A 656 30.59 137.90 19.15
C ARG A 656 29.58 138.88 19.76
N LEU A 657 28.67 138.36 20.57
CA LEU A 657 27.85 139.13 21.51
C LEU A 657 28.67 139.45 22.76
#